data_AF-A0A661WYP2-F1
#
_entry.id   AF-A0A661WYP2-F1
#
_cell.length_a   1.000
_cell.length_b   1.000
_cell.length_c   1.000
_cell.angle_alpha   90.00
_cell.angle_beta   90.00
_cell.angle_gamma   90.00
#
_symmetry.space_group_name_H-M   'P 1'
#
loop_
_entity.id
_entity.type
_entity.pdbx_description
1 polymer ?
#
loop_
_entity_poly.entity_id
_entity_poly.type
_entity_poly.pdbx_seq_one_letter_code
_entity_poly.pdbx_strand_id
1 'polypeptide(L)'
;GKDKAESIRNFIKEEYNKNGIRYVLLIGSLESIPMRYMYTGEEGDEENSNIPTDFYYRDLTGDWDSNGDGYFGVPGEDEIDFHPEVNVGRIPFDNLANIKNVLEKSRRFMDKSEEERKKKILSLGAWLSMNGEDGRWKDDTDGGEINQRIFELYFKDKGFTNRGLYELSGIKPSLVSNQADDEITAKNFVIYQRSFKPGLIQWEAHGAWNSTARKIWATDYNRNGQPDRDEFKWETFISNEVARYFDDTSPAIFVSGSCLNLYPDRDSLGKNILESGGVAFIGNSRTGWYFPNLAHNSFETNPSHYSLRAIVLKELSEGKSQGEAINNALKWYADTYYTQLTQIRKTLAHNIYDLNLFGDPIVGLYTLEEKHTSPQIISTKPENNEVDVAPSTIISVKFDRSMDENSINESSFLLSTDAVYVNGNITYNDNEFTAYFRPLDPLKRGATYTVTIKSTVKDKDGNYLASDFNFIFTVAGGETQRDFTLQWTDIDEGFHIDLKSLYIKYDKETITFKVTSYRKWSNPETDFSIRLYIDIDNNPDTGMGKDYNGNGEDYLIWIGTYMNKFYHDVNKWDKDDKIWKHVDDVLDYSIENNSKTAVFTISRKYFQGNQFNYWLGIYDEIYDEFDYYPQGEDNYYEKFVFKEITKPLSVIKIYPEDNSIVDSDTNVYVVFSDDIIQDTLNENSFFVTKGKRKVPGNISYDEALHKATFSPENSLEEGATYEVHITTDITSKSGSNLKEEHIWKFMIRKETSSDWDLTIVSPRNVNRSIDISKVYVKLVENRIFFKIETYDTIQDPLRVGFIVRMDTDNNPSTGIPLYPYGGNGEDYTLFVGGNYGKLSGILYKWDRDEWKEESALPDFEIEQGKNYAILS
;
A
#
# COMPACT_ATOMS: atom_id res chain seq x y z
N GLY A 1 18.07 -27.16 -21.78
CA GLY A 1 19.25 -27.83 -21.22
C GLY A 1 19.43 -29.19 -21.85
N LYS A 2 20.53 -29.88 -21.53
CA LYS A 2 20.85 -31.25 -21.98
C LYS A 2 19.84 -32.28 -21.46
N ASP A 3 19.20 -31.99 -20.32
CA ASP A 3 18.11 -32.79 -19.74
C ASP A 3 17.02 -31.92 -19.10
N LYS A 4 16.06 -32.56 -18.42
CA LYS A 4 14.91 -31.90 -17.80
C LYS A 4 15.31 -30.99 -16.63
N ALA A 5 16.22 -31.41 -15.76
CA ALA A 5 16.68 -30.60 -14.64
C ALA A 5 17.45 -29.35 -15.12
N GLU A 6 18.31 -29.48 -16.12
CA GLU A 6 19.00 -28.32 -16.70
C GLU A 6 18.02 -27.39 -17.44
N SER A 7 17.01 -27.94 -18.10
CA SER A 7 15.97 -27.12 -18.74
C SER A 7 15.16 -26.31 -17.73
N ILE A 8 14.84 -26.89 -16.57
CA ILE A 8 14.17 -26.17 -15.46
C ILE A 8 15.09 -25.09 -14.89
N ARG A 9 16.36 -25.40 -14.60
CA ARG A 9 17.32 -24.40 -14.10
C ARG A 9 17.50 -23.26 -15.10
N ASN A 10 17.61 -23.53 -16.39
CA ASN A 10 17.77 -22.49 -17.42
C ASN A 10 16.54 -21.59 -17.51
N PHE A 11 15.33 -22.15 -17.35
CA PHE A 11 14.11 -21.35 -17.26
C PHE A 11 14.13 -20.42 -16.02
N ILE A 12 14.53 -20.95 -14.86
CA ILE A 12 14.67 -20.12 -13.64
C ILE A 12 15.70 -19.00 -13.85
N LYS A 13 16.85 -19.28 -14.50
CA LYS A 13 17.85 -18.26 -14.86
C LYS A 13 17.26 -17.17 -15.76
N GLU A 14 16.44 -17.55 -16.74
CA GLU A 14 15.80 -16.62 -17.64
C GLU A 14 14.81 -15.72 -16.90
N GLU A 15 13.95 -16.29 -16.07
CA GLU A 15 12.98 -15.55 -15.26
C GLU A 15 13.64 -14.66 -14.21
N TYR A 16 14.74 -15.11 -13.61
CA TYR A 16 15.54 -14.29 -12.69
C TYR A 16 16.09 -13.05 -13.39
N ASN A 17 16.70 -13.21 -14.56
CA ASN A 17 17.28 -12.10 -15.32
C ASN A 17 16.23 -11.15 -15.92
N LYS A 18 15.07 -11.67 -16.33
CA LYS A 18 14.01 -10.88 -16.97
C LYS A 18 13.09 -10.19 -15.97
N ASN A 19 12.66 -10.94 -14.96
CA ASN A 19 11.55 -10.56 -14.07
C ASN A 19 12.00 -10.36 -12.62
N GLY A 20 13.26 -10.64 -12.28
CA GLY A 20 13.79 -10.42 -10.93
C GLY A 20 13.15 -11.33 -9.87
N ILE A 21 12.73 -12.55 -10.25
CA ILE A 21 12.08 -13.47 -9.33
C ILE A 21 12.98 -13.78 -8.12
N ARG A 22 12.38 -13.89 -6.93
CA ARG A 22 13.10 -14.19 -5.68
C ARG A 22 12.76 -15.55 -5.08
N TYR A 23 11.63 -16.13 -5.47
CA TYR A 23 11.11 -17.39 -4.93
C TYR A 23 10.69 -18.32 -6.05
N VAL A 24 10.97 -19.61 -5.89
CA VAL A 24 10.59 -20.69 -6.81
C VAL A 24 9.98 -21.83 -6.01
N LEU A 25 8.70 -22.14 -6.27
CA LEU A 25 8.04 -23.31 -5.73
C LEU A 25 7.95 -24.42 -6.80
N LEU A 26 8.67 -25.50 -6.58
CA LEU A 26 8.68 -26.68 -7.44
C LEU A 26 7.53 -27.62 -7.05
N ILE A 27 6.55 -27.83 -7.95
CA ILE A 27 5.41 -28.71 -7.70
C ILE A 27 5.47 -29.92 -8.63
N GLY A 28 5.67 -31.10 -8.06
CA GLY A 28 5.72 -32.37 -8.79
C GLY A 28 6.64 -33.39 -8.14
N SER A 29 6.40 -34.68 -8.42
CA SER A 29 7.30 -35.77 -8.02
C SER A 29 8.67 -35.65 -8.70
N LEU A 30 9.62 -36.53 -8.36
CA LEU A 30 10.91 -36.59 -9.04
C LEU A 30 10.80 -36.94 -10.53
N GLU A 31 9.73 -37.60 -10.98
CA GLU A 31 9.50 -37.86 -12.40
C GLU A 31 9.07 -36.57 -13.14
N SER A 32 8.19 -35.80 -12.49
CA SER A 32 7.65 -34.55 -13.03
C SER A 32 8.63 -33.38 -12.93
N ILE A 33 9.32 -33.22 -11.81
CA ILE A 33 10.28 -32.15 -11.53
C ILE A 33 11.50 -32.80 -10.86
N PRO A 34 12.49 -33.28 -11.63
CA PRO A 34 13.63 -34.01 -11.06
C PRO A 34 14.47 -33.14 -10.12
N MET A 35 15.13 -33.76 -9.15
CA MET A 35 16.27 -33.15 -8.44
C MET A 35 17.56 -33.46 -9.20
N ARG A 36 18.59 -32.62 -9.02
CA ARG A 36 19.92 -32.92 -9.58
C ARG A 36 20.71 -33.75 -8.58
N TYR A 37 21.45 -34.73 -9.09
CA TYR A 37 22.23 -35.70 -8.34
C TYR A 37 23.70 -35.30 -8.36
N MET A 38 24.27 -35.03 -7.18
CA MET A 38 25.62 -34.50 -7.00
C MET A 38 26.60 -35.54 -6.50
N TYR A 39 27.86 -35.42 -6.94
CA TYR A 39 28.91 -36.37 -6.65
C TYR A 39 30.04 -35.73 -5.84
N THR A 40 30.17 -36.08 -4.57
CA THR A 40 31.32 -35.64 -3.76
C THR A 40 32.47 -36.66 -3.74
N GLY A 41 32.18 -37.92 -4.11
CA GLY A 41 33.16 -39.00 -4.10
C GLY A 41 33.77 -39.25 -2.71
N GLU A 42 32.98 -39.08 -1.64
CA GLU A 42 33.34 -39.55 -0.30
C GLU A 42 33.26 -41.08 -0.21
N GLU A 43 34.21 -41.71 0.49
CA GLU A 43 34.23 -43.15 0.71
C GLU A 43 33.12 -43.58 1.69
N GLY A 44 32.21 -44.43 1.21
CA GLY A 44 31.03 -44.97 1.92
C GLY A 44 29.98 -45.40 0.89
N ASP A 45 29.06 -46.32 1.25
CA ASP A 45 28.11 -47.01 0.35
C ASP A 45 27.60 -46.16 -0.82
N GLU A 46 27.37 -46.78 -1.99
CA GLU A 46 26.98 -46.12 -3.26
C GLU A 46 25.88 -45.05 -3.11
N GLU A 47 24.95 -45.21 -2.15
CA GLU A 47 23.88 -44.23 -1.85
C GLU A 47 24.39 -42.86 -1.37
N ASN A 48 25.56 -42.77 -0.71
CA ASN A 48 26.15 -41.51 -0.23
C ASN A 48 27.05 -40.83 -1.27
N SER A 49 27.45 -41.56 -2.30
CA SER A 49 28.25 -41.02 -3.41
C SER A 49 27.42 -40.16 -4.37
N ASN A 50 26.09 -40.22 -4.26
CA ASN A 50 25.15 -39.54 -5.13
C ASN A 50 24.00 -38.87 -4.36
N ILE A 51 24.02 -37.53 -4.29
CA ILE A 51 23.19 -36.71 -3.39
C ILE A 51 22.16 -35.91 -4.20
N PRO A 52 20.86 -36.23 -4.12
CA PRO A 52 19.83 -35.45 -4.79
C PRO A 52 19.60 -34.11 -4.06
N THR A 53 19.70 -33.00 -4.80
CA THR A 53 19.57 -31.66 -4.23
C THR A 53 18.73 -30.72 -5.10
N ASP A 54 17.96 -29.87 -4.44
CA ASP A 54 17.35 -28.68 -5.03
C ASP A 54 18.26 -27.45 -4.95
N PHE A 55 19.43 -27.56 -4.30
CA PHE A 55 20.42 -26.49 -4.30
C PHE A 55 20.88 -26.10 -5.71
N TYR A 56 20.88 -27.08 -6.64
CA TYR A 56 21.08 -26.85 -8.07
C TYR A 56 20.14 -25.81 -8.70
N TYR A 57 18.91 -25.69 -8.19
CA TYR A 57 17.94 -24.70 -8.65
C TYR A 57 18.05 -23.36 -7.93
N ARG A 58 18.77 -23.32 -6.80
CA ARG A 58 19.02 -22.11 -6.01
C ARG A 58 20.22 -21.35 -6.55
N ASP A 59 21.30 -22.06 -6.85
CA ASP A 59 22.51 -21.55 -7.49
C ASP A 59 22.25 -21.46 -9.00
N LEU A 60 22.29 -20.25 -9.56
CA LEU A 60 22.03 -19.91 -10.94
C LEU A 60 23.32 -19.50 -11.69
N THR A 61 24.39 -19.17 -10.97
CA THR A 61 25.65 -18.67 -11.54
C THR A 61 26.70 -19.78 -11.70
N GLY A 62 26.73 -20.74 -10.79
CA GLY A 62 27.69 -21.84 -10.78
C GLY A 62 27.58 -22.74 -12.02
N ASP A 63 28.73 -23.23 -12.46
CA ASP A 63 28.84 -24.28 -13.46
C ASP A 63 29.02 -25.62 -12.75
N TRP A 64 28.02 -26.49 -12.91
CA TRP A 64 27.87 -27.70 -12.12
C TRP A 64 28.40 -28.95 -12.84
N ASP A 65 28.97 -28.79 -14.03
CA ASP A 65 29.55 -29.86 -14.88
C ASP A 65 30.63 -29.20 -15.78
N SER A 66 31.59 -28.52 -15.15
CA SER A 66 32.59 -27.68 -15.84
C SER A 66 33.53 -28.49 -16.70
N ASN A 67 33.80 -29.73 -16.31
CA ASN A 67 34.65 -30.66 -17.06
C ASN A 67 33.86 -31.46 -18.13
N GLY A 68 32.51 -31.42 -18.10
CA GLY A 68 31.62 -32.07 -19.06
C GLY A 68 31.57 -33.60 -18.95
N ASP A 69 31.92 -34.19 -17.81
CA ASP A 69 31.96 -35.64 -17.61
C ASP A 69 30.61 -36.23 -17.12
N GLY A 70 29.65 -35.37 -16.76
CA GLY A 70 28.32 -35.76 -16.28
C GLY A 70 28.23 -36.10 -14.80
N TYR A 71 29.32 -35.97 -14.04
CA TYR A 71 29.34 -36.03 -12.58
C TYR A 71 29.18 -34.63 -12.03
N PHE A 72 27.93 -34.27 -11.71
CA PHE A 72 27.64 -32.91 -11.32
C PHE A 72 28.13 -32.57 -9.91
N GLY A 73 28.66 -31.36 -9.76
CA GLY A 73 28.95 -30.76 -8.46
C GLY A 73 30.15 -31.35 -7.72
N VAL A 74 31.15 -31.84 -8.45
CA VAL A 74 32.35 -32.47 -7.87
C VAL A 74 33.29 -31.40 -7.28
N PRO A 75 33.53 -31.39 -5.95
CA PRO A 75 34.36 -30.36 -5.32
C PRO A 75 35.81 -30.38 -5.82
N GLY A 76 36.23 -29.27 -6.43
CA GLY A 76 37.58 -29.10 -6.98
C GLY A 76 37.73 -29.49 -8.46
N GLU A 77 36.67 -30.01 -9.08
CA GLU A 77 36.59 -30.30 -10.51
C GLU A 77 35.59 -29.38 -11.22
N ASP A 78 34.47 -29.06 -10.55
CA ASP A 78 33.44 -28.14 -11.04
C ASP A 78 33.51 -26.74 -10.40
N GLU A 79 33.15 -25.71 -11.18
CA GLU A 79 33.11 -24.29 -10.76
C GLU A 79 31.77 -23.92 -10.12
N ILE A 80 31.51 -24.48 -8.95
CA ILE A 80 30.30 -24.24 -8.15
C ILE A 80 30.47 -22.95 -7.34
N ASP A 81 29.47 -22.07 -7.35
CA ASP A 81 29.51 -20.78 -6.63
C ASP A 81 29.17 -20.95 -5.13
N PHE A 82 28.26 -21.88 -4.81
CA PHE A 82 27.69 -22.07 -3.48
C PHE A 82 26.92 -20.85 -2.92
N HIS A 83 26.69 -19.85 -3.76
CA HIS A 83 25.85 -18.69 -3.48
C HIS A 83 24.51 -18.86 -4.20
N PRO A 84 23.41 -19.04 -3.47
CA PRO A 84 22.09 -19.15 -4.09
C PRO A 84 21.51 -17.77 -4.45
N GLU A 85 20.98 -17.62 -5.67
CA GLU A 85 20.32 -16.40 -6.17
C GLU A 85 18.82 -16.35 -5.86
N VAL A 86 18.17 -17.52 -5.78
CA VAL A 86 16.71 -17.64 -5.59
C VAL A 86 16.36 -18.60 -4.47
N ASN A 87 15.27 -18.31 -3.77
CA ASN A 87 14.75 -19.12 -2.67
C ASN A 87 13.88 -20.25 -3.22
N VAL A 88 14.32 -21.50 -3.07
CA VAL A 88 13.62 -22.67 -3.63
C VAL A 88 12.92 -23.48 -2.54
N GLY A 89 11.73 -24.00 -2.83
CA GLY A 89 11.08 -25.04 -2.03
C GLY A 89 10.31 -26.00 -2.94
N ARG A 90 9.93 -27.16 -2.40
CA ARG A 90 9.33 -28.24 -3.19
C ARG A 90 8.07 -28.82 -2.55
N ILE A 91 7.01 -28.99 -3.33
CA ILE A 91 5.86 -29.86 -3.00
C ILE A 91 5.98 -31.12 -3.88
N PRO A 92 6.48 -32.25 -3.33
CA PRO A 92 6.96 -33.40 -4.11
C PRO A 92 5.83 -34.37 -4.52
N PHE A 93 4.67 -33.83 -4.92
CA PHE A 93 3.49 -34.62 -5.27
C PHE A 93 2.98 -34.25 -6.65
N ASP A 94 2.52 -35.25 -7.41
CA ASP A 94 1.75 -35.03 -8.64
C ASP A 94 0.23 -35.06 -8.38
N ASN A 95 -0.18 -35.61 -7.23
CA ASN A 95 -1.59 -35.73 -6.88
C ASN A 95 -2.16 -34.38 -6.41
N LEU A 96 -3.20 -33.92 -7.10
CA LEU A 96 -3.85 -32.63 -6.81
C LEU A 96 -4.39 -32.51 -5.38
N ALA A 97 -4.88 -33.59 -4.77
CA ALA A 97 -5.39 -33.56 -3.41
C ALA A 97 -4.28 -33.27 -2.40
N ASN A 98 -3.13 -33.93 -2.55
CA ASN A 98 -1.96 -33.69 -1.71
C ASN A 98 -1.42 -32.26 -1.90
N ILE A 99 -1.31 -31.81 -3.16
CA ILE A 99 -0.86 -30.43 -3.47
C ILE A 99 -1.79 -29.41 -2.80
N LYS A 100 -3.10 -29.54 -2.97
CA LYS A 100 -4.09 -28.66 -2.33
C LYS A 100 -4.02 -28.72 -0.81
N ASN A 101 -3.84 -29.89 -0.22
CA ASN A 101 -3.73 -30.04 1.23
C ASN A 101 -2.52 -29.26 1.78
N VAL A 102 -1.35 -29.38 1.14
CA VAL A 102 -0.15 -28.65 1.56
C VAL A 102 -0.34 -27.14 1.40
N LEU A 103 -0.84 -26.68 0.25
CA LEU A 103 -1.07 -25.25 0.00
C LEU A 103 -2.08 -24.63 0.96
N GLU A 104 -3.17 -25.35 1.28
CA GLU A 104 -4.18 -24.86 2.22
C GLU A 104 -3.63 -24.82 3.66
N LYS A 105 -2.81 -25.81 4.07
CA LYS A 105 -2.09 -25.75 5.35
C LYS A 105 -1.12 -24.56 5.40
N SER A 106 -0.36 -24.32 4.34
CA SER A 106 0.54 -23.16 4.23
C SER A 106 -0.22 -21.84 4.32
N ARG A 107 -1.34 -21.71 3.58
CA ARG A 107 -2.21 -20.53 3.62
C ARG A 107 -2.72 -20.25 5.04
N ARG A 108 -3.23 -21.26 5.75
CA ARG A 108 -3.67 -21.12 7.15
C ARG A 108 -2.52 -20.73 8.07
N PHE A 109 -1.36 -21.37 7.94
CA PHE A 109 -0.20 -21.10 8.79
C PHE A 109 0.34 -19.68 8.61
N MET A 110 0.23 -19.13 7.40
CA MET A 110 0.62 -17.76 7.10
C MET A 110 -0.41 -16.71 7.57
N ASP A 111 -1.60 -17.13 8.03
CA ASP A 111 -2.59 -16.20 8.56
C ASP A 111 -2.06 -15.48 9.82
N LYS A 112 -2.40 -14.20 9.94
CA LYS A 112 -2.03 -13.38 11.11
C LYS A 112 -2.60 -13.94 12.41
N SER A 113 -3.74 -14.63 12.37
CA SER A 113 -4.31 -15.28 13.56
C SER A 113 -3.39 -16.31 14.19
N GLU A 114 -2.45 -16.86 13.42
CA GLU A 114 -1.53 -17.91 13.87
C GLU A 114 -0.24 -17.36 14.50
N GLU A 115 -0.01 -16.05 14.47
CA GLU A 115 1.26 -15.41 14.84
C GLU A 115 1.77 -15.82 16.23
N GLU A 116 0.91 -15.79 17.25
CA GLU A 116 1.29 -16.20 18.61
C GLU A 116 1.45 -17.73 18.75
N ARG A 117 0.72 -18.52 17.96
CA ARG A 117 0.91 -19.97 17.93
C ARG A 117 2.24 -20.33 17.28
N LYS A 118 2.65 -19.61 16.24
CA LYS A 118 3.92 -19.85 15.53
C LYS A 118 5.15 -19.72 16.45
N LYS A 119 5.03 -18.94 17.52
CA LYS A 119 6.06 -18.75 18.55
C LYS A 119 6.22 -19.91 19.54
N LYS A 120 5.47 -21.00 19.38
CA LYS A 120 5.60 -22.22 20.19
C LYS A 120 6.51 -23.24 19.51
N ILE A 121 7.57 -23.65 20.21
CA ILE A 121 8.59 -24.58 19.73
C ILE A 121 8.51 -25.89 20.51
N LEU A 122 8.46 -27.01 19.79
CA LEU A 122 8.65 -28.34 20.37
C LEU A 122 10.01 -28.88 19.94
N SER A 123 10.91 -29.05 20.90
CA SER A 123 12.29 -29.51 20.68
C SER A 123 12.45 -30.95 21.15
N LEU A 124 12.97 -31.84 20.32
CA LEU A 124 13.21 -33.23 20.68
C LEU A 124 14.69 -33.61 20.54
N GLY A 125 15.27 -34.25 21.56
CA GLY A 125 16.71 -34.55 21.58
C GLY A 125 17.01 -35.96 22.05
N ALA A 126 17.76 -36.71 21.24
CA ALA A 126 18.32 -38.01 21.59
C ALA A 126 19.86 -37.96 21.62
N TRP A 127 20.47 -39.00 22.18
CA TRP A 127 21.92 -39.19 22.07
C TRP A 127 22.34 -39.46 20.63
N LEU A 128 23.34 -38.71 20.15
CA LEU A 128 23.97 -38.88 18.84
C LEU A 128 25.25 -39.72 18.97
N SER A 129 26.08 -39.38 19.95
CA SER A 129 27.25 -40.17 20.35
C SER A 129 27.58 -39.93 21.80
N MET A 130 28.09 -40.95 22.49
CA MET A 130 28.54 -40.85 23.88
C MET A 130 30.06 -40.96 23.96
N ASN A 131 30.67 -40.27 24.93
CA ASN A 131 32.10 -40.41 25.21
C ASN A 131 32.45 -41.88 25.50
N GLY A 132 33.46 -42.38 24.78
CA GLY A 132 33.95 -43.75 24.83
C GLY A 132 33.11 -44.76 24.05
N GLU A 133 32.05 -44.34 23.36
CA GLU A 133 31.21 -45.23 22.55
C GLU A 133 32.07 -46.00 21.52
N ASP A 134 32.06 -47.32 21.62
CA ASP A 134 32.88 -48.26 20.84
C ASP A 134 34.40 -47.95 20.83
N GLY A 135 34.90 -47.19 21.82
CA GLY A 135 36.25 -46.65 21.85
C GLY A 135 36.56 -45.62 20.76
N ARG A 136 35.54 -45.08 20.08
CA ARG A 136 35.67 -44.17 18.92
C ARG A 136 35.49 -42.70 19.28
N TRP A 137 34.52 -42.41 20.14
CA TRP A 137 34.08 -41.04 20.42
C TRP A 137 34.78 -40.49 21.65
N LYS A 138 35.33 -39.27 21.56
CA LYS A 138 36.05 -38.63 22.67
C LYS A 138 35.16 -37.73 23.53
N ASP A 139 34.04 -37.29 22.98
CA ASP A 139 33.15 -36.30 23.56
C ASP A 139 31.70 -36.74 23.39
N ASP A 140 30.87 -36.31 24.33
CA ASP A 140 29.42 -36.47 24.27
C ASP A 140 28.82 -35.55 23.19
N THR A 141 27.77 -36.02 22.52
CA THR A 141 26.96 -35.21 21.61
C THR A 141 25.49 -35.51 21.90
N ASP A 142 24.90 -34.64 22.70
CA ASP A 142 23.53 -34.73 23.19
C ASP A 142 22.61 -33.80 22.37
N GLY A 143 21.63 -34.39 21.67
CA GLY A 143 20.65 -33.62 20.92
C GLY A 143 19.74 -32.74 21.79
N GLY A 144 19.53 -33.10 23.06
CA GLY A 144 18.78 -32.27 24.00
C GLY A 144 19.53 -30.97 24.31
N GLU A 145 20.83 -31.09 24.58
CA GLU A 145 21.71 -29.95 24.83
C GLU A 145 21.80 -29.01 23.62
N ILE A 146 21.95 -29.56 22.40
CA ILE A 146 21.98 -28.78 21.16
C ILE A 146 20.70 -27.95 21.01
N ASN A 147 19.53 -28.58 21.13
CA ASN A 147 18.26 -27.86 20.96
C ASN A 147 18.02 -26.83 22.06
N GLN A 148 18.39 -27.14 23.30
CA GLN A 148 18.30 -26.20 24.41
C GLN A 148 19.15 -24.95 24.14
N ARG A 149 20.38 -25.14 23.65
CA ARG A 149 21.29 -24.04 23.30
C ARG A 149 20.77 -23.20 22.13
N ILE A 150 20.22 -23.83 21.09
CA ILE A 150 19.56 -23.13 19.97
C ILE A 150 18.43 -22.23 20.50
N PHE A 151 17.58 -22.76 21.38
CA PHE A 151 16.48 -21.99 21.96
C PHE A 151 16.99 -20.79 22.75
N GLU A 152 17.99 -21.00 23.62
CA GLU A 152 18.56 -19.95 24.45
C GLU A 152 19.23 -18.83 23.65
N LEU A 153 19.97 -19.18 22.59
CA LEU A 153 20.70 -18.20 21.79
C LEU A 153 19.80 -17.43 20.82
N TYR A 154 18.85 -18.11 20.17
CA TYR A 154 18.18 -17.54 19.00
C TYR A 154 16.71 -17.19 19.24
N PHE A 155 16.02 -17.85 20.17
CA PHE A 155 14.56 -17.75 20.30
C PHE A 155 14.09 -17.10 21.60
N LYS A 156 14.77 -17.38 22.72
CA LYS A 156 14.32 -17.00 24.07
C LYS A 156 14.00 -15.50 24.21
N ASP A 157 14.89 -14.65 23.72
CA ASP A 157 14.76 -13.19 23.85
C ASP A 157 13.78 -12.58 22.82
N LYS A 158 13.23 -13.40 21.91
CA LYS A 158 12.30 -12.98 20.85
C LYS A 158 10.84 -13.35 21.14
N GLY A 159 10.53 -13.74 22.37
CA GLY A 159 9.17 -14.06 22.81
C GLY A 159 8.69 -15.45 22.41
N PHE A 160 9.58 -16.34 21.99
CA PHE A 160 9.24 -17.74 21.73
C PHE A 160 9.20 -18.55 23.03
N THR A 161 8.39 -19.60 23.02
CA THR A 161 8.30 -20.57 24.12
C THR A 161 8.71 -21.96 23.64
N ASN A 162 9.40 -22.72 24.49
CA ASN A 162 9.87 -24.06 24.17
C ASN A 162 9.21 -25.12 25.09
N ARG A 163 9.01 -26.31 24.53
CA ARG A 163 8.83 -27.56 25.26
C ARG A 163 9.87 -28.57 24.80
N GLY A 164 10.62 -29.15 25.74
CA GLY A 164 11.72 -30.08 25.48
C GLY A 164 11.32 -31.53 25.75
N LEU A 165 11.39 -32.40 24.75
CA LEU A 165 11.29 -33.85 24.89
C LEU A 165 12.69 -34.45 24.73
N TYR A 166 13.35 -34.82 25.81
CA TYR A 166 14.74 -35.27 25.78
C TYR A 166 14.88 -36.72 26.25
N GLU A 167 16.05 -37.31 26.04
CA GLU A 167 16.37 -38.66 26.50
C GLU A 167 16.50 -38.69 28.03
N LEU A 168 15.58 -39.35 28.72
CA LEU A 168 15.57 -39.52 30.19
C LEU A 168 15.79 -40.97 30.63
N SER A 169 15.94 -41.90 29.68
CA SER A 169 16.09 -43.33 29.92
C SER A 169 17.55 -43.78 29.83
N GLY A 170 17.79 -45.02 30.26
CA GLY A 170 19.09 -45.67 30.19
C GLY A 170 20.03 -45.30 31.34
N ILE A 171 21.27 -45.80 31.24
CA ILE A 171 22.35 -45.55 32.21
C ILE A 171 22.76 -44.08 32.21
N LYS A 172 22.68 -43.43 31.05
CA LYS A 172 23.09 -42.05 30.84
C LYS A 172 21.97 -41.23 30.19
N PRO A 173 21.12 -40.56 30.99
CA PRO A 173 20.17 -39.57 30.50
C PRO A 173 20.87 -38.36 29.86
N SER A 174 20.12 -37.56 29.10
CA SER A 174 20.54 -36.28 28.54
C SER A 174 21.22 -35.37 29.60
N LEU A 175 22.22 -34.62 29.16
CA LEU A 175 22.96 -33.63 29.96
C LEU A 175 22.06 -32.48 30.43
N VAL A 176 20.94 -32.25 29.74
CA VAL A 176 19.91 -31.27 30.09
C VAL A 176 18.60 -31.92 30.55
N SER A 177 18.67 -33.14 31.11
CA SER A 177 17.50 -33.88 31.61
C SER A 177 16.67 -33.12 32.64
N ASN A 178 17.29 -32.25 33.45
CA ASN A 178 16.60 -31.38 34.40
C ASN A 178 15.79 -30.24 33.74
N GLN A 179 15.96 -30.01 32.44
CA GLN A 179 15.25 -29.02 31.65
C GLN A 179 14.22 -29.66 30.69
N ALA A 180 14.13 -30.99 30.67
CA ALA A 180 13.15 -31.70 29.87
C ALA A 180 11.74 -31.58 30.48
N ASP A 181 10.73 -31.37 29.64
CA ASP A 181 9.32 -31.45 30.02
C ASP A 181 8.84 -32.92 30.06
N ASP A 182 9.36 -33.79 29.19
CA ASP A 182 9.03 -35.22 29.16
C ASP A 182 10.09 -36.02 28.38
N GLU A 183 9.95 -37.35 28.39
CA GLU A 183 10.78 -38.29 27.64
C GLU A 183 10.47 -38.26 26.13
N ILE A 184 11.50 -38.38 25.29
CA ILE A 184 11.39 -38.48 23.82
C ILE A 184 10.81 -39.83 23.34
N THR A 185 9.50 -40.00 23.49
CA THR A 185 8.77 -41.18 22.99
C THR A 185 7.77 -40.81 21.89
N ALA A 186 7.41 -41.78 21.03
CA ALA A 186 6.38 -41.57 19.99
C ALA A 186 5.03 -41.11 20.59
N LYS A 187 4.65 -41.69 21.73
CA LYS A 187 3.43 -41.31 22.44
C LYS A 187 3.48 -39.85 22.89
N ASN A 188 4.57 -39.45 23.56
CA ASN A 188 4.71 -38.09 24.06
C ASN A 188 4.78 -37.09 22.91
N PHE A 189 5.48 -37.43 21.83
CA PHE A 189 5.55 -36.55 20.66
C PHE A 189 4.16 -36.24 20.08
N VAL A 190 3.31 -37.26 19.88
CA VAL A 190 1.93 -37.06 19.41
C VAL A 190 1.11 -36.24 20.41
N ILE A 191 1.25 -36.50 21.72
CA ILE A 191 0.54 -35.74 22.76
C ILE A 191 0.91 -34.25 22.71
N TYR A 192 2.21 -33.94 22.68
CA TYR A 192 2.68 -32.56 22.66
C TYR A 192 2.36 -31.86 21.33
N GLN A 193 2.51 -32.53 20.18
CA GLN A 193 2.13 -31.95 18.89
C GLN A 193 0.66 -31.49 18.87
N ARG A 194 -0.24 -32.30 19.42
CA ARG A 194 -1.69 -32.01 19.43
C ARG A 194 -2.11 -31.02 20.52
N SER A 195 -1.52 -31.11 21.72
CA SER A 195 -1.94 -30.31 22.88
C SER A 195 -1.22 -28.97 22.97
N PHE A 196 0.09 -28.94 22.69
CA PHE A 196 0.90 -27.72 22.70
C PHE A 196 0.71 -26.90 21.41
N LYS A 197 0.42 -27.59 20.29
CA LYS A 197 0.18 -27.01 18.96
C LYS A 197 1.33 -26.12 18.49
N PRO A 198 2.56 -26.65 18.43
CA PRO A 198 3.74 -25.87 18.08
C PRO A 198 3.64 -25.29 16.66
N GLY A 199 4.25 -24.13 16.45
CA GLY A 199 4.53 -23.58 15.13
C GLY A 199 5.79 -24.15 14.50
N LEU A 200 6.76 -24.52 15.34
CA LEU A 200 8.04 -25.09 14.97
C LEU A 200 8.27 -26.39 15.74
N ILE A 201 8.59 -27.46 15.02
CA ILE A 201 9.02 -28.72 15.59
C ILE A 201 10.42 -29.02 15.10
N GLN A 202 11.31 -29.35 16.03
CA GLN A 202 12.71 -29.47 15.75
C GLN A 202 13.27 -30.69 16.48
N TRP A 203 14.20 -31.46 15.88
CA TRP A 203 14.87 -32.53 16.62
C TRP A 203 16.31 -32.80 16.19
N GLU A 204 17.03 -33.45 17.10
CA GLU A 204 18.39 -33.98 16.91
C GLU A 204 18.41 -35.46 17.31
N ALA A 205 18.58 -36.35 16.33
CA ALA A 205 18.50 -37.80 16.53
C ALA A 205 18.99 -38.60 15.30
N HIS A 206 18.98 -39.93 15.38
CA HIS A 206 19.39 -40.79 14.28
C HIS A 206 18.24 -41.06 13.31
N GLY A 207 18.48 -40.79 12.03
CA GLY A 207 17.45 -40.88 10.98
C GLY A 207 17.61 -42.08 10.07
N ALA A 208 16.46 -42.53 9.57
CA ALA A 208 16.31 -43.35 8.38
C ALA A 208 15.34 -42.65 7.41
N TRP A 209 15.13 -43.19 6.22
CA TRP A 209 14.30 -42.53 5.21
C TRP A 209 12.85 -42.33 5.66
N ASN A 210 12.26 -43.24 6.44
CA ASN A 210 10.87 -43.22 6.90
C ASN A 210 10.69 -43.03 8.42
N SER A 211 11.76 -42.79 9.17
CA SER A 211 11.69 -42.74 10.63
C SER A 211 12.90 -42.06 11.27
N THR A 212 12.75 -41.69 12.55
CA THR A 212 13.84 -41.20 13.39
C THR A 212 13.77 -41.89 14.75
N ALA A 213 14.94 -42.32 15.24
CA ALA A 213 15.09 -43.12 16.43
C ALA A 213 16.02 -42.48 17.46
N ARG A 214 15.73 -42.77 18.73
CA ARG A 214 16.57 -42.43 19.88
C ARG A 214 17.51 -43.59 20.22
N LYS A 215 18.73 -43.25 20.63
CA LYS A 215 19.74 -44.20 21.11
C LYS A 215 19.77 -44.17 22.63
N ILE A 216 19.57 -45.32 23.27
CA ILE A 216 19.55 -45.47 24.73
C ILE A 216 20.66 -46.42 25.13
N TRP A 217 21.58 -45.98 25.98
CA TRP A 217 22.52 -46.91 26.62
C TRP A 217 21.78 -47.69 27.72
N ALA A 218 21.31 -48.88 27.39
CA ALA A 218 20.31 -49.58 28.18
C ALA A 218 20.92 -50.43 29.30
N THR A 219 22.14 -50.91 29.13
CA THR A 219 22.83 -51.82 30.05
C THR A 219 24.34 -51.72 29.87
N ASP A 220 25.13 -52.05 30.88
CA ASP A 220 26.59 -52.14 30.80
C ASP A 220 26.95 -53.60 31.10
N TYR A 221 26.93 -54.44 30.06
CA TYR A 221 27.03 -55.90 30.20
C TYR A 221 28.42 -56.31 30.66
N ASN A 222 29.43 -55.65 30.11
CA ASN A 222 30.83 -55.99 30.36
C ASN A 222 31.43 -55.23 31.56
N ARG A 223 30.69 -54.27 32.13
CA ARG A 223 31.04 -53.46 33.31
C ARG A 223 32.31 -52.63 33.13
N ASN A 224 32.60 -52.23 31.90
CA ASN A 224 33.74 -51.38 31.58
C ASN A 224 33.43 -49.89 31.81
N GLY A 225 32.17 -49.54 32.10
CA GLY A 225 31.71 -48.16 32.29
C GLY A 225 31.74 -47.34 31.00
N GLN A 226 31.75 -47.98 29.83
CA GLN A 226 31.79 -47.39 28.50
C GLN A 226 30.63 -47.96 27.67
N PRO A 227 29.98 -47.15 26.83
CA PRO A 227 28.89 -47.64 26.01
C PRO A 227 29.39 -48.44 24.81
N ASP A 228 28.97 -49.70 24.70
CA ASP A 228 29.33 -50.57 23.57
C ASP A 228 28.14 -50.84 22.63
N ARG A 229 28.41 -51.16 21.36
CA ARG A 229 27.38 -51.34 20.32
C ARG A 229 26.24 -52.29 20.70
N ASP A 230 26.53 -53.38 21.41
CA ASP A 230 25.57 -54.39 21.85
C ASP A 230 24.80 -54.01 23.13
N GLU A 231 25.12 -52.85 23.71
CA GLU A 231 24.51 -52.31 24.92
C GLU A 231 23.42 -51.27 24.65
N PHE A 232 23.31 -50.84 23.38
CA PHE A 232 22.32 -49.86 22.97
C PHE A 232 20.96 -50.49 22.67
N LYS A 233 19.91 -49.83 23.16
CA LYS A 233 18.54 -50.01 22.71
C LYS A 233 18.18 -48.86 21.78
N TRP A 234 17.58 -49.21 20.64
CA TRP A 234 17.10 -48.27 19.63
C TRP A 234 15.57 -48.24 19.64
N GLU A 235 14.99 -47.06 19.75
CA GLU A 235 13.53 -46.88 19.71
C GLU A 235 13.13 -45.75 18.78
N THR A 236 12.19 -46.03 17.87
CA THR A 236 11.63 -45.03 16.97
C THR A 236 10.65 -44.13 17.73
N PHE A 237 10.86 -42.81 17.70
CA PHE A 237 9.92 -41.83 18.25
C PHE A 237 9.06 -41.15 17.17
N ILE A 238 9.47 -41.23 15.90
CA ILE A 238 8.68 -40.76 14.76
C ILE A 238 8.91 -41.66 13.56
N SER A 239 7.83 -42.00 12.86
CA SER A 239 7.82 -42.75 11.60
C SER A 239 6.66 -42.28 10.73
N ASN A 240 6.61 -42.70 9.46
CA ASN A 240 5.43 -42.45 8.60
C ASN A 240 4.12 -42.92 9.24
N GLU A 241 4.14 -43.98 10.06
CA GLU A 241 2.94 -44.44 10.77
C GLU A 241 2.56 -43.49 11.91
N VAL A 242 3.55 -43.02 12.69
CA VAL A 242 3.32 -42.09 13.80
C VAL A 242 2.86 -40.72 13.30
N ALA A 243 3.40 -40.24 12.18
CA ALA A 243 3.06 -38.94 11.60
C ALA A 243 1.56 -38.80 11.25
N ARG A 244 0.88 -39.91 10.92
CA ARG A 244 -0.57 -39.94 10.64
C ARG A 244 -1.45 -39.58 11.84
N TYR A 245 -0.89 -39.59 13.06
CA TYR A 245 -1.62 -39.19 14.27
C TYR A 245 -1.50 -37.69 14.57
N PHE A 246 -0.74 -36.93 13.78
CA PHE A 246 -0.63 -35.48 13.96
C PHE A 246 -1.91 -34.75 13.55
N ASP A 247 -2.11 -33.59 14.16
CA ASP A 247 -3.23 -32.69 13.90
C ASP A 247 -2.91 -31.76 12.72
N ASP A 248 -3.57 -31.99 11.58
CA ASP A 248 -3.47 -31.15 10.37
C ASP A 248 -4.13 -29.77 10.49
N THR A 249 -4.93 -29.54 11.53
CA THR A 249 -5.56 -28.22 11.77
C THR A 249 -4.58 -27.24 12.41
N SER A 250 -3.54 -27.74 13.07
CA SER A 250 -2.50 -26.93 13.74
C SER A 250 -1.11 -27.29 13.22
N PRO A 251 -0.83 -27.08 11.92
CA PRO A 251 0.40 -27.57 11.33
C PRO A 251 1.63 -26.77 11.78
N ALA A 252 2.81 -27.36 11.59
CA ALA A 252 4.10 -26.81 12.00
C ALA A 252 5.13 -26.85 10.86
N ILE A 253 6.18 -26.03 11.00
CA ILE A 253 7.44 -26.19 10.26
C ILE A 253 8.25 -27.28 11.00
N PHE A 254 8.76 -28.26 10.26
CA PHE A 254 9.59 -29.32 10.80
C PHE A 254 11.04 -29.11 10.38
N VAL A 255 11.97 -29.15 11.33
CA VAL A 255 13.41 -29.04 11.07
C VAL A 255 14.13 -30.24 11.70
N SER A 256 14.57 -31.17 10.86
CA SER A 256 15.20 -32.41 11.27
C SER A 256 16.73 -32.32 11.25
N GLY A 257 17.37 -32.68 12.36
CA GLY A 257 18.79 -32.97 12.44
C GLY A 257 19.02 -34.48 12.42
N SER A 258 18.56 -35.12 11.34
CA SER A 258 18.64 -36.57 11.19
C SER A 258 18.85 -36.95 9.73
N CYS A 259 19.70 -37.95 9.51
CA CYS A 259 20.01 -38.44 8.18
C CYS A 259 18.76 -38.97 7.45
N LEU A 260 18.76 -38.87 6.12
CA LEU A 260 17.84 -39.50 5.18
C LEU A 260 16.35 -39.12 5.30
N ASN A 261 15.92 -38.31 6.26
CA ASN A 261 14.50 -38.00 6.47
C ASN A 261 13.81 -37.31 5.26
N LEU A 262 14.59 -36.76 4.31
CA LEU A 262 14.12 -36.22 3.04
C LEU A 262 14.52 -37.07 1.82
N TYR A 263 14.84 -38.35 1.98
CA TYR A 263 15.23 -39.24 0.87
C TYR A 263 14.19 -39.22 -0.28
N PRO A 264 14.46 -38.53 -1.39
CA PRO A 264 13.39 -38.13 -2.31
C PRO A 264 12.95 -39.28 -3.22
N ASP A 265 13.76 -40.33 -3.36
CA ASP A 265 13.47 -41.54 -4.14
C ASP A 265 12.56 -42.54 -3.42
N ARG A 266 12.26 -42.31 -2.15
CA ARG A 266 11.40 -43.19 -1.32
C ARG A 266 10.22 -42.42 -0.74
N ASP A 267 9.36 -43.13 -0.02
CA ASP A 267 8.28 -42.54 0.77
C ASP A 267 8.84 -41.95 2.06
N SER A 268 9.57 -40.84 1.93
CA SER A 268 10.35 -40.29 3.04
C SER A 268 9.46 -39.68 4.12
N LEU A 269 10.02 -39.62 5.34
CA LEU A 269 9.36 -39.05 6.50
C LEU A 269 8.90 -37.61 6.24
N GLY A 270 9.72 -36.79 5.58
CA GLY A 270 9.34 -35.43 5.24
C GLY A 270 8.20 -35.33 4.22
N LYS A 271 8.08 -36.25 3.25
CA LYS A 271 6.89 -36.32 2.39
C LYS A 271 5.65 -36.63 3.21
N ASN A 272 5.73 -37.63 4.09
CA ASN A 272 4.58 -38.05 4.87
C ASN A 272 4.16 -36.97 5.90
N ILE A 273 5.10 -36.20 6.43
CA ILE A 273 4.80 -35.03 7.28
C ILE A 273 4.11 -33.91 6.50
N LEU A 274 4.46 -33.69 5.22
CA LEU A 274 3.69 -32.76 4.39
C LEU A 274 2.25 -33.25 4.17
N GLU A 275 2.01 -34.56 4.14
CA GLU A 275 0.65 -35.10 4.11
C GLU A 275 -0.06 -34.93 5.46
N SER A 276 0.68 -34.97 6.59
CA SER A 276 0.13 -34.96 7.94
C SER A 276 0.96 -34.15 8.96
N GLY A 277 0.39 -33.06 9.46
CA GLY A 277 0.91 -32.20 10.52
C GLY A 277 1.90 -31.12 10.08
N GLY A 278 2.55 -31.24 8.93
CA GLY A 278 3.53 -30.28 8.43
C GLY A 278 2.99 -29.29 7.40
N VAL A 279 3.44 -28.04 7.47
CA VAL A 279 3.45 -27.11 6.30
C VAL A 279 4.75 -27.21 5.52
N ALA A 280 5.82 -27.65 6.18
CA ALA A 280 7.13 -27.81 5.60
C ALA A 280 7.99 -28.78 6.41
N PHE A 281 8.99 -29.33 5.74
CA PHE A 281 10.02 -30.18 6.30
C PHE A 281 11.39 -29.78 5.72
N ILE A 282 12.29 -29.40 6.61
CA ILE A 282 13.70 -29.11 6.33
C ILE A 282 14.53 -30.26 6.89
N GLY A 283 15.40 -30.85 6.06
CA GLY A 283 16.25 -31.96 6.50
C GLY A 283 17.15 -32.51 5.41
N ASN A 284 17.67 -33.71 5.66
CA ASN A 284 18.72 -34.35 4.87
C ASN A 284 18.16 -35.39 3.89
N SER A 285 18.58 -35.31 2.63
CA SER A 285 18.27 -36.28 1.57
C SER A 285 19.04 -37.61 1.68
N ARG A 286 20.20 -37.58 2.36
CA ARG A 286 21.23 -38.60 2.54
C ARG A 286 21.85 -38.41 3.93
N THR A 287 23.15 -38.70 4.08
CA THR A 287 23.85 -38.71 5.36
C THR A 287 24.31 -37.30 5.75
N GLY A 288 23.79 -36.76 6.84
CA GLY A 288 24.29 -35.53 7.44
C GLY A 288 25.56 -35.81 8.25
N TRP A 289 26.69 -35.24 7.81
CA TRP A 289 27.97 -35.42 8.51
C TRP A 289 28.13 -34.43 9.67
N TYR A 290 28.69 -34.95 10.77
CA TYR A 290 29.00 -34.14 11.93
C TYR A 290 30.35 -34.50 12.55
N PHE A 291 30.91 -33.52 13.26
CA PHE A 291 32.08 -33.67 14.09
C PHE A 291 31.63 -33.68 15.56
N PRO A 292 32.08 -34.65 16.36
CA PRO A 292 31.76 -34.71 17.78
C PRO A 292 32.28 -33.44 18.48
N ASN A 293 31.67 -33.08 19.63
CA ASN A 293 31.98 -31.88 20.42
C ASN A 293 31.29 -30.56 19.96
N LEU A 294 29.99 -30.62 19.64
CA LEU A 294 29.17 -29.41 19.41
C LEU A 294 28.86 -28.62 20.70
N ALA A 295 28.96 -29.25 21.86
CA ALA A 295 28.54 -28.68 23.14
C ALA A 295 29.50 -27.64 23.74
N HIS A 296 30.80 -27.68 23.42
CA HIS A 296 31.78 -26.81 24.09
C HIS A 296 32.26 -25.61 23.28
N ASN A 297 32.01 -25.56 21.96
CA ASN A 297 32.32 -24.40 21.13
C ASN A 297 31.07 -23.86 20.43
N SER A 298 31.13 -22.63 19.93
CA SER A 298 30.02 -21.98 19.23
C SER A 298 29.71 -22.70 17.91
N PHE A 299 28.46 -22.64 17.42
CA PHE A 299 28.05 -23.32 16.17
C PHE A 299 28.95 -22.91 14.99
N GLU A 300 29.53 -21.71 15.06
CA GLU A 300 30.46 -21.12 14.09
C GLU A 300 31.86 -21.75 14.06
N THR A 301 32.17 -22.65 14.99
CA THR A 301 33.48 -23.33 15.03
C THR A 301 33.42 -24.83 14.73
N ASN A 302 32.21 -25.37 14.53
CA ASN A 302 32.03 -26.79 14.25
C ASN A 302 31.38 -26.95 12.86
N PRO A 303 32.09 -27.49 11.86
CA PRO A 303 31.58 -27.63 10.49
C PRO A 303 30.63 -28.84 10.32
N SER A 304 29.67 -29.00 11.23
CA SER A 304 28.65 -30.07 11.17
C SER A 304 27.39 -29.62 10.45
N HIS A 305 26.62 -30.58 9.93
CA HIS A 305 25.26 -30.30 9.45
C HIS A 305 24.33 -29.75 10.56
N TYR A 306 24.58 -30.12 11.82
CA TYR A 306 23.90 -29.53 12.99
C TYR A 306 24.12 -28.03 13.13
N SER A 307 25.32 -27.53 12.83
CA SER A 307 25.61 -26.09 12.85
C SER A 307 24.89 -25.38 11.71
N LEU A 308 24.89 -25.98 10.51
CA LEU A 308 24.13 -25.46 9.37
C LEU A 308 22.63 -25.35 9.72
N ARG A 309 22.05 -26.39 10.32
CA ARG A 309 20.66 -26.41 10.82
C ARG A 309 20.41 -25.34 11.89
N ALA A 310 21.33 -25.17 12.85
CA ALA A 310 21.22 -24.15 13.88
C ALA A 310 21.15 -22.74 13.27
N ILE A 311 21.89 -22.47 12.19
CA ILE A 311 21.81 -21.20 11.46
C ILE A 311 20.50 -21.06 10.69
N VAL A 312 19.95 -22.12 10.08
CA VAL A 312 18.58 -22.06 9.52
C VAL A 312 17.57 -21.62 10.59
N LEU A 313 17.65 -22.20 11.78
CA LEU A 313 16.77 -21.88 12.90
C LEU A 313 16.98 -20.45 13.42
N LYS A 314 18.23 -19.97 13.46
CA LYS A 314 18.55 -18.56 13.72
C LYS A 314 17.84 -17.64 12.73
N GLU A 315 17.98 -17.87 11.43
CA GLU A 315 17.39 -17.00 10.41
C GLU A 315 15.85 -17.02 10.47
N LEU A 316 15.24 -18.18 10.69
CA LEU A 316 13.79 -18.29 10.93
C LEU A 316 13.35 -17.48 12.15
N SER A 317 14.14 -17.50 13.23
CA SER A 317 13.88 -16.69 14.43
C SER A 317 14.02 -15.18 14.17
N GLU A 318 14.67 -14.78 13.07
CA GLU A 318 14.91 -13.38 12.70
C GLU A 318 13.87 -12.86 11.68
N GLY A 319 12.81 -13.61 11.42
CA GLY A 319 11.74 -13.18 10.51
C GLY A 319 11.91 -13.64 9.07
N LYS A 320 12.96 -14.41 8.76
CA LYS A 320 13.16 -14.93 7.40
C LYS A 320 12.18 -16.05 7.08
N SER A 321 11.77 -16.10 5.82
CA SER A 321 11.08 -17.27 5.26
C SER A 321 12.01 -18.48 5.25
N GLN A 322 11.46 -19.69 5.13
CA GLN A 322 12.27 -20.91 5.09
C GLN A 322 13.25 -20.96 3.92
N GLY A 323 12.83 -20.44 2.76
CA GLY A 323 13.69 -20.35 1.59
C GLY A 323 14.90 -19.44 1.83
N GLU A 324 14.66 -18.25 2.38
CA GLU A 324 15.71 -17.29 2.76
C GLU A 324 16.61 -17.84 3.86
N ALA A 325 16.03 -18.46 4.90
CA ALA A 325 16.76 -19.02 6.03
C ALA A 325 17.75 -20.10 5.57
N ILE A 326 17.33 -20.99 4.67
CA ILE A 326 18.21 -22.00 4.08
C ILE A 326 19.29 -21.35 3.21
N ASN A 327 18.93 -20.41 2.33
CA ASN A 327 19.90 -19.75 1.47
C ASN A 327 20.99 -19.02 2.27
N ASN A 328 20.59 -18.28 3.30
CA ASN A 328 21.49 -17.58 4.21
C ASN A 328 22.40 -18.56 4.96
N ALA A 329 21.84 -19.67 5.47
CA ALA A 329 22.62 -20.68 6.17
C ALA A 329 23.63 -21.41 5.26
N LEU A 330 23.23 -21.75 4.03
CA LEU A 330 24.10 -22.39 3.05
C LEU A 330 25.25 -21.48 2.63
N LYS A 331 24.97 -20.21 2.34
CA LYS A 331 25.99 -19.20 2.06
C LYS A 331 26.96 -19.06 3.23
N TRP A 332 26.43 -18.87 4.44
CA TRP A 332 27.24 -18.77 5.64
C TRP A 332 28.14 -19.99 5.83
N TYR A 333 27.62 -21.20 5.62
CA TYR A 333 28.39 -22.44 5.80
C TYR A 333 29.48 -22.58 4.74
N ALA A 334 29.21 -22.19 3.50
CA ALA A 334 30.20 -22.15 2.42
C ALA A 334 31.33 -21.15 2.73
N ASP A 335 30.97 -19.91 3.10
CA ASP A 335 31.91 -18.83 3.43
C ASP A 335 32.77 -19.15 4.66
N THR A 336 32.15 -19.75 5.67
CA THR A 336 32.81 -20.05 6.95
C THR A 336 33.72 -21.27 6.83
N TYR A 337 33.28 -22.34 6.17
CA TYR A 337 33.98 -23.62 6.19
C TYR A 337 34.49 -24.06 4.83
N TYR A 338 33.65 -24.07 3.79
CA TYR A 338 34.02 -24.68 2.51
C TYR A 338 35.23 -23.98 1.86
N THR A 339 35.24 -22.65 1.88
CA THR A 339 36.34 -21.86 1.32
C THR A 339 37.65 -22.05 2.10
N GLN A 340 37.56 -22.25 3.43
CA GLN A 340 38.70 -22.25 4.35
C GLN A 340 39.29 -23.65 4.61
N LEU A 341 38.45 -24.68 4.69
CA LEU A 341 38.83 -26.03 5.13
C LEU A 341 38.97 -26.99 3.94
N THR A 342 40.04 -26.82 3.17
CA THR A 342 40.26 -27.54 1.91
C THR A 342 40.35 -29.06 2.04
N GLN A 343 40.83 -29.57 3.19
CA GLN A 343 41.06 -31.00 3.42
C GLN A 343 39.77 -31.83 3.58
N ILE A 344 38.66 -31.18 3.93
CA ILE A 344 37.36 -31.84 4.14
C ILE A 344 36.27 -31.28 3.21
N ARG A 345 36.67 -30.60 2.11
CA ARG A 345 35.74 -29.93 1.19
C ARG A 345 34.63 -30.83 0.67
N LYS A 346 34.91 -32.12 0.45
CA LYS A 346 33.91 -33.11 0.02
C LYS A 346 32.79 -33.29 1.05
N THR A 347 33.14 -33.41 2.33
CA THR A 347 32.20 -33.50 3.45
C THR A 347 31.37 -32.23 3.60
N LEU A 348 32.00 -31.07 3.42
CA LEU A 348 31.32 -29.77 3.53
C LEU A 348 30.33 -29.55 2.37
N ALA A 349 30.75 -29.89 1.15
CA ALA A 349 29.86 -29.90 -0.01
C ALA A 349 28.70 -30.88 0.18
N HIS A 350 28.95 -32.07 0.74
CA HIS A 350 27.91 -33.05 1.06
C HIS A 350 26.83 -32.41 1.94
N ASN A 351 27.21 -31.78 3.05
CA ASN A 351 26.26 -31.13 3.96
C ASN A 351 25.46 -30.01 3.29
N ILE A 352 26.06 -29.27 2.34
CA ILE A 352 25.35 -28.24 1.57
C ILE A 352 24.32 -28.86 0.62
N TYR A 353 24.71 -29.87 -0.17
CA TYR A 353 23.80 -30.51 -1.12
C TYR A 353 22.67 -31.24 -0.42
N ASP A 354 22.95 -31.79 0.76
CA ASP A 354 22.05 -32.69 1.45
C ASP A 354 20.87 -31.97 2.13
N LEU A 355 21.04 -30.70 2.51
CA LEU A 355 19.99 -29.92 3.15
C LEU A 355 18.96 -29.42 2.13
N ASN A 356 17.72 -29.91 2.25
CA ASN A 356 16.63 -29.61 1.33
C ASN A 356 15.38 -29.10 2.06
N LEU A 357 14.46 -28.49 1.29
CA LEU A 357 13.16 -27.98 1.76
C LEU A 357 12.02 -28.62 0.98
N PHE A 358 11.22 -29.44 1.65
CA PHE A 358 9.91 -29.83 1.18
C PHE A 358 8.87 -28.92 1.83
N GLY A 359 8.26 -28.03 1.06
CA GLY A 359 7.36 -26.97 1.51
C GLY A 359 7.42 -25.75 0.60
N ASP A 360 6.56 -24.79 0.86
CA ASP A 360 6.57 -23.49 0.18
C ASP A 360 7.71 -22.62 0.74
N PRO A 361 8.64 -22.11 -0.09
CA PRO A 361 9.80 -21.35 0.39
C PRO A 361 9.45 -20.02 1.06
N ILE A 362 8.26 -19.46 0.83
CA ILE A 362 7.86 -18.17 1.41
C ILE A 362 7.37 -18.29 2.86
N VAL A 363 6.98 -19.49 3.29
CA VAL A 363 6.44 -19.72 4.64
C VAL A 363 7.53 -19.47 5.68
N GLY A 364 7.21 -18.75 6.76
CA GLY A 364 8.13 -18.46 7.88
C GLY A 364 7.41 -18.42 9.23
N LEU A 365 8.17 -18.22 10.32
CA LEU A 365 7.62 -18.15 11.69
C LEU A 365 6.87 -16.85 11.98
N TYR A 366 7.09 -15.84 11.15
CA TYR A 366 6.43 -14.56 11.22
C TYR A 366 5.40 -14.48 10.10
N THR A 367 4.33 -13.72 10.34
CA THR A 367 3.36 -13.44 9.28
C THR A 367 4.02 -12.53 8.26
N LEU A 368 3.94 -12.90 6.98
CA LEU A 368 4.39 -12.03 5.90
C LEU A 368 3.50 -10.77 5.97
N GLU A 369 4.09 -9.62 6.28
CA GLU A 369 3.42 -8.37 5.94
C GLU A 369 3.32 -8.36 4.41
N GLU A 370 2.11 -8.15 3.86
CA GLU A 370 1.93 -8.02 2.41
C GLU A 370 2.77 -6.86 1.89
N LYS A 371 4.00 -7.16 1.48
CA LYS A 371 4.91 -6.22 0.83
C LYS A 371 5.29 -6.73 -0.56
N HIS A 372 4.27 -7.05 -1.35
CA HIS A 372 4.36 -7.19 -2.80
C HIS A 372 3.25 -6.39 -3.49
N THR A 373 3.00 -5.19 -2.98
CA THR A 373 2.17 -4.21 -3.68
C THR A 373 3.09 -3.29 -4.47
N SER A 374 2.71 -2.94 -5.70
CA SER A 374 3.35 -1.83 -6.41
C SER A 374 3.41 -0.61 -5.50
N PRO A 375 4.50 0.19 -5.54
CA PRO A 375 4.58 1.45 -4.82
C PRO A 375 3.34 2.30 -5.11
N GLN A 376 2.88 3.05 -4.12
CA GLN A 376 1.71 3.92 -4.27
C GLN A 376 2.13 5.37 -4.07
N ILE A 377 1.51 6.28 -4.83
CA ILE A 377 1.64 7.71 -4.59
C ILE A 377 0.59 8.09 -3.55
N ILE A 378 1.05 8.60 -2.41
CA ILE A 378 0.23 8.97 -1.25
C ILE A 378 -0.33 10.39 -1.42
N SER A 379 0.49 11.31 -1.95
CA SER A 379 0.07 12.70 -2.16
C SER A 379 0.97 13.42 -3.15
N THR A 380 0.44 14.50 -3.73
CA THR A 380 1.18 15.42 -4.59
C THR A 380 1.02 16.85 -4.10
N LYS A 381 2.01 17.69 -4.40
CA LYS A 381 1.87 19.15 -4.36
C LYS A 381 2.45 19.73 -5.65
N PRO A 382 1.72 20.55 -6.41
CA PRO A 382 0.29 20.83 -6.25
C PRO A 382 -0.58 19.55 -6.23
N GLU A 383 -1.73 19.62 -5.58
CA GLU A 383 -2.74 18.56 -5.61
C GLU A 383 -3.33 18.42 -7.03
N ASN A 384 -3.90 17.27 -7.35
CA ASN A 384 -4.52 17.08 -8.66
C ASN A 384 -5.71 18.05 -8.84
N ASN A 385 -5.73 18.76 -9.95
CA ASN A 385 -6.63 19.86 -10.28
C ASN A 385 -6.49 21.11 -9.39
N GLU A 386 -5.40 21.25 -8.63
CA GLU A 386 -5.17 22.48 -7.86
C GLU A 386 -5.09 23.69 -8.81
N VAL A 387 -5.83 24.74 -8.47
CA VAL A 387 -5.84 26.02 -9.18
C VAL A 387 -5.15 27.08 -8.34
N ASP A 388 -4.86 28.24 -8.93
CA ASP A 388 -4.21 29.34 -8.22
C ASP A 388 -2.81 29.02 -7.67
N VAL A 389 -2.13 28.05 -8.29
CA VAL A 389 -0.77 27.64 -7.94
C VAL A 389 0.25 28.73 -8.28
N ALA A 390 1.18 29.02 -7.37
CA ALA A 390 2.22 30.02 -7.61
C ALA A 390 3.12 29.64 -8.81
N PRO A 391 3.51 30.60 -9.68
CA PRO A 391 4.44 30.35 -10.79
C PRO A 391 5.79 29.75 -10.41
N SER A 392 6.24 29.99 -9.18
CA SER A 392 7.50 29.49 -8.62
C SER A 392 7.34 28.17 -7.85
N THR A 393 6.20 27.48 -7.99
CA THR A 393 5.93 26.25 -7.23
C THR A 393 6.98 25.17 -7.47
N ILE A 394 7.33 24.44 -6.42
CA ILE A 394 8.09 23.20 -6.52
C ILE A 394 7.07 22.06 -6.52
N ILE A 395 7.15 21.18 -7.52
CA ILE A 395 6.28 20.02 -7.59
C ILE A 395 6.89 18.92 -6.72
N SER A 396 6.10 18.29 -5.86
CA SER A 396 6.51 17.15 -5.03
C SER A 396 5.54 15.98 -5.16
N VAL A 397 6.06 14.76 -5.17
CA VAL A 397 5.30 13.50 -5.20
C VAL A 397 5.78 12.61 -4.05
N LYS A 398 4.88 12.27 -3.13
CA LYS A 398 5.16 11.42 -1.98
C LYS A 398 4.70 9.99 -2.25
N PHE A 399 5.59 9.04 -1.98
CA PHE A 399 5.33 7.60 -2.09
C PHE A 399 5.02 7.00 -0.72
N ASP A 400 4.44 5.80 -0.72
CA ASP A 400 4.15 5.01 0.48
C ASP A 400 5.39 4.35 1.08
N ARG A 401 6.53 4.39 0.38
CA ARG A 401 7.78 3.72 0.73
C ARG A 401 9.00 4.35 0.09
N SER A 402 10.17 3.83 0.49
CA SER A 402 11.48 4.15 -0.08
C SER A 402 11.57 3.70 -1.54
N MET A 403 12.06 4.59 -2.41
CA MET A 403 12.16 4.40 -3.86
C MET A 403 13.61 4.25 -4.32
N ASP A 404 13.83 3.62 -5.49
CA ASP A 404 15.13 3.67 -6.17
C ASP A 404 15.30 5.05 -6.82
N GLU A 405 16.19 5.86 -6.23
CA GLU A 405 16.49 7.23 -6.68
C GLU A 405 16.91 7.30 -8.15
N ASN A 406 17.58 6.26 -8.68
CA ASN A 406 18.05 6.24 -10.06
C ASN A 406 16.90 6.07 -11.06
N SER A 407 15.79 5.48 -10.61
CA SER A 407 14.59 5.30 -11.42
C SER A 407 13.74 6.59 -11.53
N ILE A 408 14.01 7.60 -10.69
CA ILE A 408 13.32 8.89 -10.66
C ILE A 408 14.22 9.95 -11.31
N ASN A 409 14.02 10.21 -12.60
CA ASN A 409 14.88 11.07 -13.41
C ASN A 409 14.07 11.76 -14.53
N GLU A 410 14.76 12.50 -15.41
CA GLU A 410 14.14 13.30 -16.49
C GLU A 410 13.34 12.48 -17.50
N SER A 411 13.49 11.14 -17.55
CA SER A 411 12.69 10.27 -18.40
C SER A 411 11.41 9.73 -17.72
N SER A 412 11.34 9.84 -16.39
CA SER A 412 10.28 9.22 -15.58
C SER A 412 9.46 10.20 -14.74
N PHE A 413 9.97 11.39 -14.42
CA PHE A 413 9.22 12.49 -13.79
C PHE A 413 9.17 13.67 -14.77
N LEU A 414 8.04 13.80 -15.47
CA LEU A 414 7.85 14.75 -16.55
C LEU A 414 6.87 15.86 -16.13
N LEU A 415 7.17 17.10 -16.52
CA LEU A 415 6.25 18.25 -16.43
C LEU A 415 6.05 18.81 -17.84
N SER A 416 4.81 19.03 -18.26
CA SER A 416 4.49 19.57 -19.58
C SER A 416 3.31 20.55 -19.57
N THR A 417 3.27 21.43 -20.55
CA THR A 417 2.14 22.33 -20.84
C THR A 417 2.03 22.50 -22.36
N ASP A 418 0.81 22.53 -22.91
CA ASP A 418 0.57 22.62 -24.36
C ASP A 418 1.40 21.60 -25.19
N ALA A 419 1.57 20.37 -24.67
CA ALA A 419 2.40 19.30 -25.23
C ALA A 419 3.91 19.61 -25.35
N VAL A 420 4.41 20.62 -24.64
CA VAL A 420 5.83 20.97 -24.53
C VAL A 420 6.33 20.65 -23.13
N TYR A 421 7.47 19.95 -23.02
CA TYR A 421 8.10 19.64 -21.74
C TYR A 421 8.78 20.87 -21.12
N VAL A 422 8.67 20.99 -19.81
CA VAL A 422 9.31 22.03 -18.99
C VAL A 422 10.59 21.46 -18.43
N ASN A 423 11.70 22.21 -18.52
CA ASN A 423 12.96 21.81 -17.91
C ASN A 423 12.97 22.12 -16.41
N GLY A 424 13.55 21.21 -15.61
CA GLY A 424 13.66 21.35 -14.17
C GLY A 424 14.67 20.40 -13.56
N ASN A 425 15.04 20.66 -12.31
CA ASN A 425 15.91 19.78 -11.54
C ASN A 425 15.08 18.79 -10.72
N ILE A 426 15.46 17.51 -10.75
CA ILE A 426 14.80 16.42 -10.01
C ILE A 426 15.68 15.97 -8.85
N THR A 427 15.09 15.81 -7.67
CA THR A 427 15.75 15.24 -6.49
C THR A 427 14.82 14.26 -5.76
N TYR A 428 15.38 13.32 -4.99
CA TYR A 428 14.62 12.40 -4.15
C TYR A 428 15.14 12.47 -2.70
N ASN A 429 14.21 12.55 -1.74
CA ASN A 429 14.50 12.49 -0.30
C ASN A 429 13.96 11.17 0.26
N ASP A 430 14.88 10.25 0.54
CA ASP A 430 14.56 8.91 1.01
C ASP A 430 13.99 8.87 2.45
N ASN A 431 14.27 9.88 3.28
CA ASN A 431 13.71 9.94 4.64
C ASN A 431 12.24 10.38 4.63
N GLU A 432 11.82 11.10 3.60
CA GLU A 432 10.45 11.63 3.44
C GLU A 432 9.64 10.86 2.39
N PHE A 433 10.26 9.89 1.71
CA PHE A 433 9.72 9.16 0.56
C PHE A 433 9.18 10.10 -0.53
N THR A 434 9.86 11.22 -0.77
CA THR A 434 9.33 12.31 -1.61
C THR A 434 10.30 12.68 -2.73
N ALA A 435 9.81 12.68 -3.97
CA ALA A 435 10.50 13.22 -5.13
C ALA A 435 10.09 14.67 -5.37
N TYR A 436 11.03 15.51 -5.80
CA TYR A 436 10.81 16.92 -6.11
C TYR A 436 11.22 17.24 -7.54
N PHE A 437 10.45 18.09 -8.19
CA PHE A 437 10.76 18.71 -9.47
C PHE A 437 10.72 20.23 -9.31
N ARG A 438 11.85 20.89 -9.56
CA ARG A 438 11.99 22.35 -9.49
C ARG A 438 12.15 22.91 -10.91
N PRO A 439 11.15 23.64 -11.45
CA PRO A 439 11.27 24.31 -12.74
C PRO A 439 12.48 25.27 -12.78
N LEU A 440 13.18 25.33 -13.91
CA LEU A 440 14.31 26.27 -14.08
C LEU A 440 13.83 27.72 -14.25
N ASP A 441 12.69 27.91 -14.90
CA ASP A 441 12.03 29.19 -15.12
C ASP A 441 10.65 29.22 -14.44
N PRO A 442 10.14 30.39 -14.03
CA PRO A 442 8.77 30.51 -13.50
C PRO A 442 7.73 29.98 -14.50
N LEU A 443 6.78 29.19 -14.00
CA LEU A 443 5.72 28.63 -14.80
C LEU A 443 4.80 29.73 -15.37
N LYS A 444 4.41 29.58 -16.64
CA LYS A 444 3.46 30.46 -17.33
C LYS A 444 2.14 30.57 -16.56
N ARG A 445 1.78 31.79 -16.14
CA ARG A 445 0.52 32.10 -15.44
C ARG A 445 -0.71 31.77 -16.30
N GLY A 446 -1.73 31.20 -15.68
CA GLY A 446 -3.00 30.83 -16.32
C GLY A 446 -2.89 29.65 -17.27
N ALA A 447 -1.74 28.97 -17.32
CA ALA A 447 -1.57 27.73 -18.05
C ALA A 447 -1.81 26.54 -17.11
N THR A 448 -2.36 25.48 -17.69
CA THR A 448 -2.48 24.16 -17.05
C THR A 448 -1.25 23.34 -17.37
N TYR A 449 -0.70 22.71 -16.35
CA TYR A 449 0.44 21.81 -16.46
C TYR A 449 0.00 20.39 -16.14
N THR A 450 0.57 19.43 -16.86
CA THR A 450 0.43 17.99 -16.61
C THR A 450 1.75 17.45 -16.10
N VAL A 451 1.70 16.75 -14.98
CA VAL A 451 2.80 15.98 -14.42
C VAL A 451 2.55 14.51 -14.71
N THR A 452 3.59 13.82 -15.17
CA THR A 452 3.57 12.37 -15.42
C THR A 452 4.70 11.69 -14.66
N ILE A 453 4.34 10.73 -13.82
CA ILE A 453 5.29 9.78 -13.20
C ILE A 453 5.15 8.44 -13.93
N LYS A 454 6.21 8.02 -14.62
CA LYS A 454 6.19 6.79 -15.42
C LYS A 454 6.16 5.54 -14.55
N SER A 455 5.45 4.52 -15.02
CA SER A 455 5.42 3.16 -14.47
C SER A 455 6.81 2.51 -14.33
N THR A 456 7.82 3.01 -15.05
CA THR A 456 9.21 2.57 -14.93
C THR A 456 9.89 2.95 -13.62
N VAL A 457 9.31 3.86 -12.82
CA VAL A 457 9.76 4.15 -11.45
C VAL A 457 9.53 2.91 -10.58
N LYS A 458 10.52 2.56 -9.75
CA LYS A 458 10.49 1.36 -8.90
C LYS A 458 10.95 1.62 -7.47
N ASP A 459 10.52 0.78 -6.54
CA ASP A 459 11.06 0.78 -5.18
C ASP A 459 12.44 0.11 -5.10
N LYS A 460 13.08 0.22 -3.93
CA LYS A 460 14.38 -0.44 -3.67
C LYS A 460 14.29 -1.97 -3.70
N ASP A 461 13.08 -2.52 -3.57
CA ASP A 461 12.83 -3.96 -3.66
C ASP A 461 12.65 -4.43 -5.12
N GLY A 462 12.57 -3.50 -6.07
CA GLY A 462 12.49 -3.75 -7.51
C GLY A 462 11.06 -3.74 -8.07
N ASN A 463 10.05 -3.39 -7.28
CA ASN A 463 8.65 -3.36 -7.72
C ASN A 463 8.35 -2.05 -8.45
N TYR A 464 7.78 -2.15 -9.65
CA TYR A 464 7.37 -1.01 -10.47
C TYR A 464 6.05 -0.40 -9.99
N LEU A 465 5.87 0.91 -10.24
CA LEU A 465 4.55 1.54 -10.22
C LEU A 465 3.59 0.76 -11.13
N ALA A 466 2.35 0.55 -10.67
CA ALA A 466 1.38 -0.28 -11.38
C ALA A 466 1.00 0.28 -12.77
N SER A 467 1.02 1.60 -12.92
CA SER A 467 0.76 2.32 -14.18
C SER A 467 1.37 3.73 -14.11
N ASP A 468 1.42 4.42 -15.25
CA ASP A 468 1.80 5.83 -15.29
C ASP A 468 0.80 6.65 -14.45
N PHE A 469 1.31 7.44 -13.51
CA PHE A 469 0.49 8.34 -12.70
C PHE A 469 0.52 9.74 -13.29
N ASN A 470 -0.66 10.32 -13.50
CA ASN A 470 -0.81 11.66 -14.07
C ASN A 470 -1.64 12.54 -13.16
N PHE A 471 -1.22 13.79 -12.99
CA PHE A 471 -2.05 14.82 -12.37
C PHE A 471 -1.85 16.15 -13.07
N ILE A 472 -2.85 17.03 -12.96
CA ILE A 472 -2.80 18.35 -13.57
C ILE A 472 -2.93 19.43 -12.50
N PHE A 473 -2.43 20.62 -12.78
CA PHE A 473 -2.68 21.80 -11.95
C PHE A 473 -2.65 23.06 -12.81
N THR A 474 -3.32 24.12 -12.35
CA THR A 474 -3.39 25.40 -13.05
C THR A 474 -2.66 26.47 -12.25
N VAL A 475 -1.64 27.06 -12.88
CA VAL A 475 -0.90 28.17 -12.29
C VAL A 475 -1.80 29.38 -12.22
N ALA A 476 -1.81 30.07 -11.08
CA ALA A 476 -2.58 31.27 -10.79
C ALA A 476 -2.73 32.14 -12.03
N GLY A 477 -3.94 32.05 -12.58
CA GLY A 477 -4.32 32.69 -13.81
C GLY A 477 -4.72 34.12 -13.57
N GLY A 478 -4.11 34.80 -12.58
CA GLY A 478 -4.53 36.07 -12.01
C GLY A 478 -5.53 36.79 -12.89
N GLU A 479 -6.80 36.73 -12.51
CA GLU A 479 -7.78 37.73 -12.94
C GLU A 479 -7.34 39.04 -12.34
N THR A 480 -6.41 39.62 -13.06
CA THR A 480 -5.98 40.98 -12.94
C THR A 480 -6.86 41.73 -13.93
N GLN A 481 -7.20 42.96 -13.60
CA GLN A 481 -7.08 43.97 -14.64
C GLN A 481 -5.60 43.91 -15.07
N ARG A 482 -5.30 43.05 -16.07
CA ARG A 482 -3.92 42.61 -16.42
C ARG A 482 -3.02 43.79 -16.76
N ASP A 483 -3.65 44.87 -17.19
CA ASP A 483 -3.02 46.10 -17.56
C ASP A 483 -3.27 47.19 -16.53
N PHE A 484 -2.21 47.97 -16.33
CA PHE A 484 -2.25 49.26 -15.67
C PHE A 484 -3.38 50.11 -16.25
N THR A 485 -4.35 50.44 -15.40
CA THR A 485 -5.44 51.34 -15.79
C THR A 485 -5.03 52.75 -15.48
N LEU A 486 -4.99 53.59 -16.50
CA LEU A 486 -4.75 55.02 -16.34
C LEU A 486 -5.82 55.61 -15.44
N GLN A 487 -5.40 56.25 -14.36
CA GLN A 487 -6.30 56.95 -13.45
C GLN A 487 -6.44 58.41 -13.87
N TRP A 488 -5.31 59.08 -14.09
CA TRP A 488 -5.27 60.47 -14.49
C TRP A 488 -3.94 60.79 -15.17
N THR A 489 -3.93 61.91 -15.88
CA THR A 489 -2.76 62.55 -16.48
C THR A 489 -2.71 64.00 -16.03
N ASP A 490 -1.52 64.53 -15.85
CA ASP A 490 -1.30 65.91 -15.43
C ASP A 490 -0.62 66.74 -16.54
N ILE A 491 -0.51 68.06 -16.38
CA ILE A 491 0.14 69.00 -17.31
C ILE A 491 1.50 69.44 -16.75
N ASP A 492 2.55 69.51 -17.57
CA ASP A 492 3.88 69.93 -17.07
C ASP A 492 3.85 71.39 -16.59
N GLU A 493 3.95 71.61 -15.28
CA GLU A 493 3.87 72.92 -14.64
C GLU A 493 5.24 73.60 -14.52
N GLY A 494 6.31 72.87 -14.89
CA GLY A 494 7.68 73.39 -14.88
C GLY A 494 8.49 73.06 -13.63
N PHE A 495 7.96 72.28 -12.68
CA PHE A 495 8.69 71.82 -11.49
C PHE A 495 9.91 70.97 -11.84
N HIS A 496 10.93 70.97 -10.97
CA HIS A 496 12.16 70.18 -11.19
C HIS A 496 11.88 68.68 -11.24
N ILE A 497 10.92 68.21 -10.45
CA ILE A 497 10.35 66.87 -10.50
C ILE A 497 8.84 67.02 -10.56
N ASP A 498 8.24 66.43 -11.60
CA ASP A 498 6.84 66.63 -11.96
C ASP A 498 6.24 65.32 -12.50
N LEU A 499 5.12 64.87 -11.95
CA LEU A 499 4.43 63.65 -12.33
C LEU A 499 3.52 63.87 -13.53
N LYS A 500 3.56 62.92 -14.45
CA LYS A 500 2.78 62.91 -15.68
C LYS A 500 1.50 62.10 -15.58
N SER A 501 1.52 60.95 -14.91
CA SER A 501 0.35 60.07 -14.82
C SER A 501 0.49 59.00 -13.75
N LEU A 502 -0.66 58.56 -13.23
CA LEU A 502 -0.81 57.39 -12.36
C LEU A 502 -1.59 56.29 -13.05
N TYR A 503 -1.13 55.06 -12.87
CA TYR A 503 -1.85 53.86 -13.24
C TYR A 503 -1.97 52.92 -12.05
N ILE A 504 -3.10 52.23 -11.96
CA ILE A 504 -3.37 51.22 -10.92
C ILE A 504 -3.63 49.87 -11.57
N LYS A 505 -3.07 48.82 -10.98
CA LYS A 505 -3.31 47.41 -11.27
C LYS A 505 -3.60 46.69 -9.94
N TYR A 506 -4.53 45.74 -9.92
CA TYR A 506 -4.84 44.98 -8.70
C TYR A 506 -5.27 43.54 -9.01
N ASP A 507 -5.11 42.68 -8.02
CA ASP A 507 -5.69 41.32 -7.93
C ASP A 507 -6.28 41.09 -6.52
N LYS A 508 -6.53 39.84 -6.13
CA LYS A 508 -7.12 39.52 -4.81
C LYS A 508 -6.17 39.78 -3.64
N GLU A 509 -4.86 39.79 -3.86
CA GLU A 509 -3.84 39.83 -2.81
C GLU A 509 -3.09 41.15 -2.78
N THR A 510 -2.94 41.82 -3.93
CA THR A 510 -2.08 42.98 -4.10
C THR A 510 -2.71 44.10 -4.93
N ILE A 511 -2.20 45.31 -4.70
CA ILE A 511 -2.43 46.49 -5.55
C ILE A 511 -1.07 47.10 -5.91
N THR A 512 -0.88 47.35 -7.20
CA THR A 512 0.35 47.90 -7.79
C THR A 512 0.05 49.27 -8.40
N PHE A 513 0.83 50.26 -7.99
CA PHE A 513 0.80 51.61 -8.50
C PHE A 513 1.99 51.81 -9.44
N LYS A 514 1.73 52.43 -10.60
CA LYS A 514 2.77 52.89 -11.52
C LYS A 514 2.60 54.37 -11.74
N VAL A 515 3.63 55.12 -11.42
CA VAL A 515 3.69 56.56 -11.63
C VAL A 515 4.74 56.87 -12.67
N THR A 516 4.44 57.83 -13.53
CA THR A 516 5.37 58.31 -14.55
C THR A 516 5.60 59.80 -14.39
N SER A 517 6.78 60.30 -14.72
CA SER A 517 7.14 61.72 -14.63
C SER A 517 7.46 62.34 -16.00
N TYR A 518 7.46 63.67 -16.07
CA TYR A 518 7.92 64.42 -17.24
C TYR A 518 9.45 64.36 -17.39
N ARG A 519 10.18 64.39 -16.27
CA ARG A 519 11.65 64.45 -16.19
C ARG A 519 12.24 63.13 -15.68
N LYS A 520 13.48 62.82 -16.06
CA LYS A 520 14.18 61.62 -15.53
C LYS A 520 14.66 61.89 -14.12
N TRP A 521 14.67 60.85 -13.29
CA TRP A 521 15.05 60.88 -11.90
C TRP A 521 16.49 60.31 -11.88
N SER A 522 17.46 61.05 -11.35
CA SER A 522 18.89 60.73 -11.51
C SER A 522 19.34 59.67 -10.50
N ASN A 523 18.90 59.80 -9.24
CA ASN A 523 19.11 58.86 -8.15
C ASN A 523 17.91 58.84 -7.17
N PRO A 524 17.12 57.76 -7.11
CA PRO A 524 16.00 57.63 -6.19
C PRO A 524 16.38 57.77 -4.70
N GLU A 525 17.65 57.50 -4.35
CA GLU A 525 18.17 57.62 -2.97
C GLU A 525 18.53 59.06 -2.56
N THR A 526 18.45 60.04 -3.47
CA THR A 526 18.78 61.45 -3.15
C THR A 526 17.82 62.47 -3.73
N ASP A 527 17.01 62.11 -4.73
CA ASP A 527 16.34 63.10 -5.56
C ASP A 527 14.91 63.46 -5.08
N PHE A 528 14.13 62.49 -4.58
CA PHE A 528 12.70 62.71 -4.31
C PHE A 528 12.09 61.71 -3.34
N SER A 529 10.90 62.02 -2.83
CA SER A 529 9.95 61.04 -2.29
C SER A 529 8.56 61.14 -2.92
N ILE A 530 7.93 59.99 -3.14
CA ILE A 530 6.54 59.85 -3.57
C ILE A 530 5.73 59.41 -2.37
N ARG A 531 4.64 60.14 -2.11
CA ARG A 531 3.77 59.92 -0.95
C ARG A 531 2.34 59.72 -1.43
N LEU A 532 1.83 58.50 -1.32
CA LEU A 532 0.45 58.17 -1.65
C LEU A 532 -0.36 58.15 -0.36
N TYR A 533 -1.28 59.10 -0.25
CA TYR A 533 -2.20 59.27 0.86
C TYR A 533 -3.52 58.60 0.52
N ILE A 534 -4.01 57.75 1.42
CA ILE A 534 -5.20 56.92 1.20
C ILE A 534 -6.20 57.17 2.32
N ASP A 535 -7.44 57.39 1.92
CA ASP A 535 -8.61 57.52 2.77
C ASP A 535 -9.62 56.42 2.37
N ILE A 536 -9.85 55.46 3.28
CA ILE A 536 -10.70 54.29 3.01
C ILE A 536 -12.11 54.52 3.54
N ASP A 537 -12.24 55.23 4.67
CA ASP A 537 -13.51 55.43 5.35
C ASP A 537 -14.22 56.76 4.98
N ASN A 538 -13.57 57.61 4.17
CA ASN A 538 -14.04 58.93 3.73
C ASN A 538 -14.37 59.85 4.92
N ASN A 539 -13.62 59.71 6.02
CA ASN A 539 -13.86 60.39 7.28
C ASN A 539 -12.95 61.62 7.44
N PRO A 540 -13.50 62.84 7.52
CA PRO A 540 -12.69 64.06 7.60
C PRO A 540 -11.92 64.25 8.92
N ASP A 541 -12.17 63.43 9.95
CA ASP A 541 -11.66 63.63 11.31
C ASP A 541 -10.37 62.84 11.65
N THR A 542 -9.66 62.33 10.64
CA THR A 542 -8.51 61.43 10.86
C THR A 542 -7.15 62.05 10.50
N GLY A 543 -7.03 63.37 10.35
CA GLY A 543 -5.77 64.06 10.01
C GLY A 543 -5.30 65.13 11.01
N MET A 544 -4.04 65.55 10.90
CA MET A 544 -3.44 66.63 11.71
C MET A 544 -4.05 68.00 11.33
N GLY A 545 -4.59 68.72 12.31
CA GLY A 545 -5.28 70.00 12.08
C GLY A 545 -4.40 71.13 11.54
N LYS A 546 -4.86 71.72 10.43
CA LYS A 546 -4.73 73.09 9.88
C LYS A 546 -3.41 73.86 9.78
N ASP A 547 -2.30 73.45 10.38
CA ASP A 547 -1.03 74.18 10.16
C ASP A 547 0.01 73.40 9.32
N TYR A 548 -0.15 72.09 9.13
CA TYR A 548 0.54 71.29 8.08
C TYR A 548 -0.32 70.03 7.79
N ASN A 549 -1.11 70.07 6.71
CA ASN A 549 -1.89 69.03 6.00
C ASN A 549 -2.38 67.75 6.74
N GLY A 550 -3.70 67.51 6.67
CA GLY A 550 -4.37 66.21 6.86
C GLY A 550 -5.90 66.33 6.80
N ASN A 551 -6.51 65.81 5.73
CA ASN A 551 -7.92 65.90 5.35
C ASN A 551 -8.73 64.61 5.62
N GLY A 552 -8.23 63.67 6.42
CA GLY A 552 -8.96 62.43 6.73
C GLY A 552 -8.30 61.13 6.26
N GLU A 553 -6.98 61.11 6.09
CA GLU A 553 -6.23 59.96 5.58
C GLU A 553 -6.00 58.85 6.61
N ASP A 554 -6.20 57.59 6.20
CA ASP A 554 -5.98 56.38 7.02
C ASP A 554 -4.55 55.81 6.89
N TYR A 555 -4.02 55.83 5.66
CA TYR A 555 -2.72 55.25 5.33
C TYR A 555 -1.87 56.20 4.49
N LEU A 556 -0.56 56.16 4.73
CA LEU A 556 0.48 56.84 3.96
C LEU A 556 1.45 55.79 3.45
N ILE A 557 1.55 55.66 2.14
CA ILE A 557 2.59 54.87 1.48
C ILE A 557 3.69 55.82 1.04
N TRP A 558 4.89 55.58 1.55
CA TRP A 558 6.06 56.39 1.27
C TRP A 558 7.06 55.57 0.47
N ILE A 559 7.43 56.04 -0.72
CA ILE A 559 8.55 55.48 -1.47
C ILE A 559 9.51 56.56 -1.95
N GLY A 560 10.79 56.42 -1.63
CA GLY A 560 11.83 57.40 -1.99
C GLY A 560 12.54 57.97 -0.77
N THR A 561 13.29 59.04 -0.97
CA THR A 561 14.25 59.54 0.00
C THR A 561 13.64 60.50 1.00
N TYR A 562 14.14 60.45 2.23
CA TYR A 562 13.95 61.47 3.25
C TYR A 562 15.23 61.61 4.07
N MET A 563 15.76 62.82 4.21
CA MET A 563 16.99 63.07 4.99
C MET A 563 18.16 62.12 4.63
N ASN A 564 18.40 61.89 3.33
CA ASN A 564 19.43 60.98 2.79
C ASN A 564 19.26 59.49 3.18
N LYS A 565 18.03 59.04 3.43
CA LYS A 565 17.70 57.62 3.58
C LYS A 565 16.54 57.26 2.67
N PHE A 566 16.63 56.10 2.03
CA PHE A 566 15.54 55.57 1.22
C PHE A 566 14.51 54.87 2.11
N TYR A 567 13.23 55.25 1.95
CA TYR A 567 12.08 54.69 2.65
C TYR A 567 11.16 53.96 1.67
N HIS A 568 10.52 52.89 2.13
CA HIS A 568 9.56 52.08 1.36
C HIS A 568 8.47 51.55 2.30
N ASP A 569 7.82 52.49 2.98
CA ASP A 569 7.04 52.20 4.18
C ASP A 569 5.54 52.34 3.89
N VAL A 570 4.75 51.43 4.46
CA VAL A 570 3.31 51.59 4.64
C VAL A 570 3.09 52.03 6.08
N ASN A 571 2.53 53.22 6.25
CA ASN A 571 2.25 53.83 7.54
C ASN A 571 0.74 53.96 7.74
N LYS A 572 0.29 53.77 8.98
CA LYS A 572 -1.10 53.99 9.40
C LYS A 572 -1.17 55.21 10.31
N TRP A 573 -2.21 56.01 10.15
CA TRP A 573 -2.43 57.14 11.04
C TRP A 573 -2.90 56.68 12.42
N ASP A 574 -2.22 57.15 13.46
CA ASP A 574 -2.65 57.00 14.85
C ASP A 574 -3.34 58.29 15.33
N LYS A 575 -4.66 58.20 15.56
CA LYS A 575 -5.49 59.35 15.98
C LYS A 575 -5.16 59.84 17.39
N ASP A 576 -4.73 58.94 18.28
CA ASP A 576 -4.46 59.27 19.68
C ASP A 576 -3.14 60.01 19.81
N ASP A 577 -2.10 59.49 19.14
CA ASP A 577 -0.75 60.04 19.20
C ASP A 577 -0.50 61.14 18.16
N LYS A 578 -1.40 61.28 17.16
CA LYS A 578 -1.28 62.21 16.02
C LYS A 578 0.03 62.05 15.25
N ILE A 579 0.42 60.81 15.01
CA ILE A 579 1.63 60.44 14.26
C ILE A 579 1.35 59.33 13.25
N TRP A 580 2.13 59.29 12.18
CA TRP A 580 2.21 58.14 11.29
C TRP A 580 3.02 57.03 11.96
N LYS A 581 2.42 55.84 12.09
CA LYS A 581 3.10 54.65 12.60
C LYS A 581 3.34 53.67 11.46
N HIS A 582 4.60 53.27 11.27
CA HIS A 582 4.95 52.21 10.34
C HIS A 582 4.20 50.92 10.70
N VAL A 583 3.57 50.30 9.71
CA VAL A 583 2.81 49.05 9.87
C VAL A 583 3.33 47.91 9.00
N ASP A 584 4.00 48.20 7.88
CA ASP A 584 4.59 47.19 6.99
C ASP A 584 5.51 47.87 5.95
N ASP A 585 6.29 47.06 5.25
CA ASP A 585 7.05 47.51 4.08
C ASP A 585 6.23 47.37 2.79
N VAL A 586 6.59 48.15 1.76
CA VAL A 586 6.14 47.92 0.39
C VAL A 586 6.61 46.53 -0.07
N LEU A 587 5.70 45.70 -0.57
CA LEU A 587 5.96 44.29 -0.91
C LEU A 587 6.97 44.12 -2.05
N ASP A 588 6.89 45.01 -3.05
CA ASP A 588 7.78 45.03 -4.20
C ASP A 588 7.81 46.44 -4.78
N TYR A 589 8.98 46.89 -5.25
CA TYR A 589 9.11 48.17 -5.92
C TYR A 589 10.23 48.16 -6.97
N SER A 590 10.04 48.97 -8.01
CA SER A 590 11.00 49.16 -9.09
C SER A 590 11.13 50.65 -9.40
N ILE A 591 12.27 51.21 -9.00
CA ILE A 591 12.68 52.57 -9.36
C ILE A 591 14.14 52.52 -9.81
N GLU A 592 14.38 52.69 -11.10
CA GLU A 592 15.73 52.63 -11.67
C GLU A 592 16.34 54.04 -11.81
N ASN A 593 17.67 54.14 -11.65
CA ASN A 593 18.41 55.36 -11.99
C ASN A 593 18.17 55.75 -13.45
N ASN A 594 17.96 57.04 -13.71
CA ASN A 594 17.63 57.59 -15.03
C ASN A 594 16.32 57.07 -15.65
N SER A 595 15.42 56.50 -14.83
CA SER A 595 14.06 56.14 -15.24
C SER A 595 13.16 57.38 -15.34
N LYS A 596 11.94 57.23 -15.85
CA LYS A 596 10.82 58.17 -15.70
C LYS A 596 9.63 57.52 -15.00
N THR A 597 9.85 56.39 -14.35
CA THR A 597 8.79 55.52 -13.87
C THR A 597 9.20 54.91 -12.54
N ALA A 598 8.27 54.96 -11.58
CA ALA A 598 8.32 54.20 -10.35
C ALA A 598 7.11 53.25 -10.31
N VAL A 599 7.35 52.01 -9.91
CA VAL A 599 6.31 51.00 -9.68
C VAL A 599 6.44 50.50 -8.26
N PHE A 600 5.34 50.40 -7.52
CA PHE A 600 5.34 49.86 -6.17
C PHE A 600 4.05 49.09 -5.87
N THR A 601 4.19 47.99 -5.14
CA THR A 601 3.13 47.02 -4.85
C THR A 601 2.95 46.87 -3.35
N ILE A 602 1.70 46.91 -2.90
CA ILE A 602 1.35 46.69 -1.50
C ILE A 602 0.21 45.67 -1.37
N SER A 603 0.01 45.15 -0.17
CA SER A 603 -1.05 44.18 0.09
C SER A 603 -2.43 44.81 -0.01
N ARG A 604 -3.37 44.10 -0.64
CA ARG A 604 -4.79 44.47 -0.68
C ARG A 604 -5.44 44.49 0.71
N LYS A 605 -4.82 43.87 1.73
CA LYS A 605 -5.35 43.82 3.11
C LYS A 605 -5.64 45.21 3.72
N TYR A 606 -4.94 46.24 3.25
CA TYR A 606 -5.17 47.63 3.69
C TYR A 606 -6.45 48.23 3.12
N PHE A 607 -6.99 47.70 2.02
CA PHE A 607 -8.18 48.21 1.31
C PHE A 607 -9.35 47.24 1.51
N GLN A 608 -10.03 47.34 2.66
CA GLN A 608 -11.11 46.41 3.01
C GLN A 608 -12.45 46.70 2.30
N GLY A 609 -12.60 47.87 1.69
CA GLY A 609 -13.80 48.26 0.93
C GLY A 609 -13.71 47.94 -0.58
N ASN A 610 -14.81 48.18 -1.29
CA ASN A 610 -14.86 48.11 -2.75
C ASN A 610 -14.39 49.40 -3.45
N GLN A 611 -13.93 50.39 -2.68
CA GLN A 611 -13.42 51.67 -3.15
C GLN A 611 -12.45 52.27 -2.12
N PHE A 612 -11.63 53.23 -2.54
CA PHE A 612 -10.87 54.11 -1.66
C PHE A 612 -10.65 55.46 -2.35
N ASN A 613 -10.46 56.50 -1.55
CA ASN A 613 -10.04 57.81 -2.03
C ASN A 613 -8.52 57.95 -1.85
N TYR A 614 -7.87 58.68 -2.73
CA TYR A 614 -6.43 58.88 -2.64
C TYR A 614 -5.98 60.19 -3.26
N TRP A 615 -4.82 60.65 -2.83
CA TRP A 615 -4.07 61.70 -3.52
C TRP A 615 -2.59 61.40 -3.44
N LEU A 616 -1.84 61.88 -4.43
CA LEU A 616 -0.44 61.55 -4.62
C LEU A 616 0.39 62.82 -4.52
N GLY A 617 1.38 62.84 -3.64
CA GLY A 617 2.38 63.89 -3.54
C GLY A 617 3.74 63.43 -4.08
N ILE A 618 4.50 64.35 -4.66
CA ILE A 618 5.92 64.18 -4.92
C ILE A 618 6.68 65.35 -4.28
N TYR A 619 7.75 65.03 -3.58
CA TYR A 619 8.62 65.99 -2.93
C TYR A 619 10.02 65.88 -3.51
N ASP A 620 10.56 66.98 -4.01
CA ASP A 620 11.93 67.11 -4.46
C ASP A 620 12.84 67.44 -3.25
N GLU A 621 13.69 66.47 -2.87
CA GLU A 621 14.56 66.60 -1.69
C GLU A 621 15.77 67.51 -1.96
N ILE A 622 16.06 67.84 -3.23
CA ILE A 622 17.18 68.69 -3.63
C ILE A 622 16.75 70.16 -3.64
N TYR A 623 15.55 70.44 -4.15
CA TYR A 623 15.05 71.80 -4.37
C TYR A 623 14.02 72.25 -3.32
N ASP A 624 13.61 71.37 -2.40
CA ASP A 624 12.59 71.65 -1.37
C ASP A 624 11.25 72.09 -1.99
N GLU A 625 10.84 71.38 -3.05
CA GLU A 625 9.60 71.63 -3.81
C GLU A 625 8.63 70.47 -3.58
N PHE A 626 7.35 70.75 -3.31
CA PHE A 626 6.28 69.75 -3.17
C PHE A 626 5.20 70.00 -4.22
N ASP A 627 4.81 68.94 -4.92
CA ASP A 627 3.70 68.95 -5.87
C ASP A 627 2.72 67.80 -5.56
N TYR A 628 1.44 67.97 -5.91
CA TYR A 628 0.36 67.04 -5.55
C TYR A 628 -0.66 66.84 -6.67
N TYR A 629 -1.29 65.67 -6.69
CA TYR A 629 -2.18 65.21 -7.74
C TYR A 629 -3.38 64.43 -7.21
N PRO A 630 -4.57 64.57 -7.83
CA PRO A 630 -4.86 65.38 -9.03
C PRO A 630 -4.95 66.90 -8.73
N GLN A 631 -4.61 67.75 -9.69
CA GLN A 631 -4.87 69.20 -9.60
C GLN A 631 -6.30 69.53 -10.05
N GLY A 632 -7.14 69.99 -9.13
CA GLY A 632 -8.52 70.41 -9.44
C GLY A 632 -9.05 71.42 -8.43
N GLU A 633 -9.63 72.51 -8.92
CA GLU A 633 -10.32 73.52 -8.10
C GLU A 633 -11.47 72.81 -7.36
N ASP A 634 -11.33 72.71 -6.02
CA ASP A 634 -12.33 72.27 -5.03
C ASP A 634 -12.38 70.78 -4.58
N ASN A 635 -11.49 69.87 -5.00
CA ASN A 635 -11.43 68.50 -4.42
C ASN A 635 -10.01 67.92 -4.35
N TYR A 636 -9.57 67.52 -3.14
CA TYR A 636 -8.21 67.03 -2.88
C TYR A 636 -7.99 65.54 -3.16
N TYR A 637 -9.02 64.77 -3.53
CA TYR A 637 -8.94 63.30 -3.68
C TYR A 637 -9.48 62.80 -5.02
N GLU A 638 -8.79 61.83 -5.61
CA GLU A 638 -9.36 60.94 -6.61
C GLU A 638 -10.04 59.73 -5.97
N LYS A 639 -11.05 59.19 -6.66
CA LYS A 639 -11.78 57.99 -6.21
C LYS A 639 -11.43 56.77 -7.07
N PHE A 640 -10.97 55.70 -6.43
CA PHE A 640 -10.81 54.40 -7.06
C PHE A 640 -11.93 53.44 -6.66
N VAL A 641 -12.52 52.72 -7.63
CA VAL A 641 -13.54 51.69 -7.40
C VAL A 641 -13.06 50.36 -7.98
N PHE A 642 -13.01 49.32 -7.14
CA PHE A 642 -12.74 47.96 -7.59
C PHE A 642 -13.93 47.47 -8.43
N LYS A 643 -13.67 46.96 -9.64
CA LYS A 643 -14.73 46.37 -10.49
C LYS A 643 -15.04 44.97 -9.97
N GLU A 644 -16.33 44.62 -9.86
CA GLU A 644 -16.74 43.26 -9.50
C GLU A 644 -16.27 42.27 -10.56
N ILE A 645 -15.58 41.23 -10.10
CA ILE A 645 -15.05 40.15 -10.91
C ILE A 645 -16.07 39.01 -10.80
N THR A 646 -16.90 38.80 -11.82
CA THR A 646 -17.78 37.63 -11.89
C THR A 646 -16.93 36.41 -12.17
N LYS A 647 -16.80 35.52 -11.18
CA LYS A 647 -16.10 34.25 -11.33
C LYS A 647 -16.80 33.43 -12.44
N PRO A 648 -16.07 32.89 -13.42
CA PRO A 648 -16.68 32.00 -14.41
C PRO A 648 -17.21 30.74 -13.70
N LEU A 649 -18.46 30.38 -14.01
CA LEU A 649 -19.03 29.11 -13.58
C LEU A 649 -18.17 27.98 -14.15
N SER A 650 -17.78 27.03 -13.32
CA SER A 650 -16.99 25.87 -13.68
C SER A 650 -17.49 24.63 -12.94
N VAL A 651 -17.26 23.46 -13.52
CA VAL A 651 -17.49 22.19 -12.85
C VAL A 651 -16.30 21.89 -11.94
N ILE A 652 -16.54 21.79 -10.62
CA ILE A 652 -15.54 21.43 -9.61
C ILE A 652 -15.33 19.91 -9.58
N LYS A 653 -16.41 19.15 -9.65
CA LYS A 653 -16.38 17.70 -9.47
C LYS A 653 -17.41 17.04 -10.35
N ILE A 654 -17.03 15.91 -10.93
CA ILE A 654 -17.91 15.00 -11.67
C ILE A 654 -17.94 13.64 -10.98
N TYR A 655 -19.04 12.93 -11.15
CA TYR A 655 -19.16 11.52 -10.82
C TYR A 655 -20.18 10.87 -11.74
N PRO A 656 -19.93 9.66 -12.26
CA PRO A 656 -18.67 8.92 -12.21
C PRO A 656 -17.48 9.70 -12.76
N GLU A 657 -16.25 9.36 -12.35
CA GLU A 657 -15.05 9.99 -12.91
C GLU A 657 -14.88 9.60 -14.39
N ASP A 658 -14.18 10.42 -15.18
CA ASP A 658 -13.99 10.13 -16.60
C ASP A 658 -13.24 8.80 -16.80
N ASN A 659 -13.77 7.98 -17.70
CA ASN A 659 -13.35 6.61 -18.01
C ASN A 659 -13.39 5.63 -16.81
N SER A 660 -14.11 5.97 -15.72
CA SER A 660 -14.28 5.06 -14.59
C SER A 660 -15.23 3.90 -14.89
N ILE A 661 -15.12 2.84 -14.08
CA ILE A 661 -16.02 1.69 -14.10
C ILE A 661 -16.88 1.73 -12.83
N VAL A 662 -18.19 1.81 -12.98
CA VAL A 662 -19.15 1.94 -11.87
C VAL A 662 -20.30 0.94 -12.00
N ASP A 663 -21.09 0.77 -10.96
CA ASP A 663 -22.19 -0.18 -10.93
C ASP A 663 -23.43 0.34 -11.70
N SER A 664 -24.31 -0.58 -12.14
CA SER A 664 -25.45 -0.29 -13.03
C SER A 664 -26.50 0.68 -12.45
N ASP A 665 -26.52 0.86 -11.14
CA ASP A 665 -27.41 1.74 -10.38
C ASP A 665 -26.78 3.10 -10.04
N THR A 666 -25.64 3.41 -10.65
CA THR A 666 -24.91 4.64 -10.38
C THR A 666 -25.67 5.87 -10.86
N ASN A 667 -25.95 6.79 -9.92
CA ASN A 667 -26.36 8.16 -10.25
C ASN A 667 -25.17 8.97 -10.73
N VAL A 668 -25.42 9.87 -11.68
CA VAL A 668 -24.42 10.80 -12.22
C VAL A 668 -24.60 12.14 -11.52
N TYR A 669 -23.53 12.76 -11.02
CA TYR A 669 -23.61 14.10 -10.45
C TYR A 669 -22.45 15.01 -10.87
N VAL A 670 -22.72 16.31 -10.80
CA VAL A 670 -21.79 17.40 -11.03
C VAL A 670 -21.89 18.40 -9.88
N VAL A 671 -20.75 18.88 -9.40
CA VAL A 671 -20.66 19.99 -8.44
C VAL A 671 -20.13 21.22 -9.15
N PHE A 672 -20.80 22.35 -9.01
CA PHE A 672 -20.42 23.62 -9.64
C PHE A 672 -19.63 24.54 -8.69
N SER A 673 -18.88 25.48 -9.28
CA SER A 673 -18.06 26.44 -8.55
C SER A 673 -18.80 27.59 -7.90
N ASP A 674 -20.07 27.72 -8.24
CA ASP A 674 -21.02 28.70 -7.73
C ASP A 674 -22.43 28.10 -7.88
N ASP A 675 -23.38 28.67 -7.19
CA ASP A 675 -24.78 28.26 -7.27
C ASP A 675 -25.38 28.61 -8.64
N ILE A 676 -26.28 27.78 -9.15
CA ILE A 676 -26.85 27.92 -10.50
C ILE A 676 -28.31 28.37 -10.50
N ILE A 677 -28.74 28.95 -11.62
CA ILE A 677 -30.15 29.21 -11.89
C ILE A 677 -30.80 27.86 -12.24
N GLN A 678 -31.64 27.32 -11.36
CA GLN A 678 -32.20 25.97 -11.51
C GLN A 678 -32.96 25.74 -12.83
N ASP A 679 -33.62 26.76 -13.39
CA ASP A 679 -34.30 26.67 -14.69
C ASP A 679 -33.34 26.35 -15.86
N THR A 680 -32.07 26.69 -15.70
CA THR A 680 -31.01 26.36 -16.67
C THR A 680 -30.53 24.93 -16.56
N LEU A 681 -30.92 24.18 -15.52
CA LEU A 681 -30.64 22.76 -15.33
C LEU A 681 -31.85 21.90 -15.75
N ASN A 682 -31.78 21.32 -16.94
CA ASN A 682 -32.86 20.55 -17.54
C ASN A 682 -32.32 19.43 -18.46
N GLU A 683 -33.21 18.66 -19.08
CA GLU A 683 -32.86 17.52 -19.94
C GLU A 683 -32.02 17.86 -21.19
N ASN A 684 -31.87 19.15 -21.52
CA ASN A 684 -31.02 19.62 -22.61
C ASN A 684 -29.68 20.14 -22.12
N SER A 685 -29.55 20.50 -20.84
CA SER A 685 -28.32 21.03 -20.28
C SER A 685 -27.56 20.06 -19.38
N PHE A 686 -28.22 19.04 -18.82
CA PHE A 686 -27.61 17.89 -18.17
C PHE A 686 -28.28 16.60 -18.63
N PHE A 687 -27.59 15.79 -19.44
CA PHE A 687 -28.12 14.52 -19.92
C PHE A 687 -27.05 13.46 -20.10
N VAL A 688 -27.47 12.20 -20.04
CA VAL A 688 -26.61 11.02 -20.24
C VAL A 688 -27.02 10.31 -21.53
N THR A 689 -26.07 9.84 -22.32
CA THR A 689 -26.31 9.10 -23.56
C THR A 689 -25.62 7.74 -23.56
N LYS A 690 -26.20 6.79 -24.30
CA LYS A 690 -25.56 5.54 -24.72
C LYS A 690 -25.46 5.56 -26.24
N GLY A 691 -24.27 5.77 -26.77
CA GLY A 691 -24.07 6.05 -28.18
C GLY A 691 -24.82 7.34 -28.57
N LYS A 692 -25.83 7.25 -29.45
CA LYS A 692 -26.63 8.42 -29.86
C LYS A 692 -27.97 8.57 -29.14
N ARG A 693 -28.29 7.69 -28.20
CA ARG A 693 -29.60 7.67 -27.51
C ARG A 693 -29.47 8.31 -26.13
N LYS A 694 -30.33 9.29 -25.81
CA LYS A 694 -30.47 9.80 -24.44
C LYS A 694 -31.02 8.70 -23.53
N VAL A 695 -30.48 8.62 -22.33
CA VAL A 695 -30.95 7.74 -21.24
C VAL A 695 -32.08 8.45 -20.52
N PRO A 696 -33.26 7.82 -20.32
CA PRO A 696 -34.31 8.38 -19.48
C PRO A 696 -33.84 8.50 -18.02
N GLY A 697 -34.08 9.64 -17.38
CA GLY A 697 -33.65 9.92 -16.01
C GLY A 697 -34.20 11.23 -15.47
N ASN A 698 -34.19 11.37 -14.16
CA ASN A 698 -34.63 12.57 -13.45
C ASN A 698 -33.43 13.42 -13.03
N ILE A 699 -33.55 14.74 -13.11
CA ILE A 699 -32.52 15.68 -12.67
C ILE A 699 -32.99 16.38 -11.39
N SER A 700 -32.08 16.50 -10.42
CA SER A 700 -32.29 17.20 -9.16
C SER A 700 -31.09 18.10 -8.84
N TYR A 701 -31.31 19.13 -8.03
CA TYR A 701 -30.26 20.06 -7.62
C TYR A 701 -30.28 20.29 -6.11
N ASP A 702 -29.11 20.22 -5.49
CA ASP A 702 -28.86 20.52 -4.09
C ASP A 702 -28.07 21.83 -3.98
N GLU A 703 -28.75 22.89 -3.57
CA GLU A 703 -28.20 24.25 -3.44
C GLU A 703 -27.12 24.34 -2.36
N ALA A 704 -27.21 23.57 -1.27
CA ALA A 704 -26.20 23.60 -0.21
C ALA A 704 -24.87 22.97 -0.64
N LEU A 705 -24.93 22.06 -1.61
CA LEU A 705 -23.77 21.33 -2.14
C LEU A 705 -23.36 21.79 -3.54
N HIS A 706 -24.05 22.78 -4.12
CA HIS A 706 -23.94 23.18 -5.53
C HIS A 706 -23.98 21.98 -6.51
N LYS A 707 -24.81 20.98 -6.22
CA LYS A 707 -24.70 19.65 -6.82
C LYS A 707 -25.94 19.32 -7.66
N ALA A 708 -25.75 19.16 -8.96
CA ALA A 708 -26.75 18.59 -9.86
C ALA A 708 -26.59 17.06 -9.93
N THR A 709 -27.68 16.31 -9.83
CA THR A 709 -27.69 14.84 -9.91
C THR A 709 -28.69 14.37 -10.95
N PHE A 710 -28.23 13.57 -11.92
CA PHE A 710 -29.02 12.80 -12.85
C PHE A 710 -29.16 11.37 -12.34
N SER A 711 -30.41 10.95 -12.13
CA SER A 711 -30.77 9.60 -11.67
C SER A 711 -31.46 8.85 -12.81
N PRO A 712 -30.83 7.82 -13.41
CA PRO A 712 -31.45 7.01 -14.45
C PRO A 712 -32.80 6.43 -13.99
N GLU A 713 -33.82 6.42 -14.87
CA GLU A 713 -35.12 5.80 -14.57
C GLU A 713 -35.05 4.28 -14.48
N ASN A 714 -34.13 3.69 -15.26
CA ASN A 714 -33.87 2.26 -15.28
C ASN A 714 -32.37 2.03 -15.05
N SER A 715 -32.02 0.87 -14.50
CA SER A 715 -30.62 0.45 -14.35
C SER A 715 -29.89 0.51 -15.70
N LEU A 716 -28.66 0.99 -15.65
CA LEU A 716 -27.77 1.11 -16.79
C LEU A 716 -27.25 -0.27 -17.18
N GLU A 717 -27.10 -0.52 -18.49
CA GLU A 717 -26.76 -1.84 -19.04
C GLU A 717 -25.30 -2.21 -18.75
N GLU A 718 -25.08 -3.39 -18.18
CA GLU A 718 -23.75 -3.90 -17.85
C GLU A 718 -22.82 -4.01 -19.06
N GLY A 719 -21.55 -3.64 -18.86
CA GLY A 719 -20.53 -3.60 -19.91
C GLY A 719 -20.73 -2.50 -20.95
N ALA A 720 -21.78 -1.68 -20.83
CA ALA A 720 -22.00 -0.55 -21.72
C ALA A 720 -21.26 0.70 -21.26
N THR A 721 -20.83 1.51 -22.22
CA THR A 721 -20.26 2.84 -21.98
C THR A 721 -21.32 3.92 -22.18
N TYR A 722 -21.39 4.84 -21.24
CA TYR A 722 -22.27 6.01 -21.22
C TYR A 722 -21.44 7.29 -21.31
N GLU A 723 -22.00 8.32 -21.94
CA GLU A 723 -21.40 9.65 -22.10
C GLU A 723 -22.33 10.68 -21.42
N VAL A 724 -21.77 11.54 -20.57
CA VAL A 724 -22.51 12.58 -19.85
C VAL A 724 -22.20 13.93 -20.49
N HIS A 725 -23.23 14.77 -20.60
CA HIS A 725 -23.14 16.11 -21.17
C HIS A 725 -23.63 17.15 -20.18
N ILE A 726 -22.81 18.18 -19.96
CA ILE A 726 -23.15 19.39 -19.23
C ILE A 726 -22.88 20.57 -20.15
N THR A 727 -23.94 21.19 -20.67
CA THR A 727 -23.82 22.21 -21.73
C THR A 727 -23.51 23.60 -21.19
N THR A 728 -23.11 24.50 -22.08
CA THR A 728 -22.90 25.93 -21.79
C THR A 728 -24.16 26.71 -21.43
N ASP A 729 -25.34 26.08 -21.51
CA ASP A 729 -26.62 26.73 -21.21
C ASP A 729 -26.85 26.89 -19.70
N ILE A 730 -26.05 26.22 -18.85
CA ILE A 730 -26.10 26.39 -17.39
C ILE A 730 -25.48 27.73 -16.99
N THR A 731 -26.24 28.53 -16.25
CA THR A 731 -25.85 29.87 -15.77
C THR A 731 -25.81 29.92 -14.25
N SER A 732 -24.79 30.55 -13.68
CA SER A 732 -24.69 30.82 -12.25
C SER A 732 -25.70 31.88 -11.81
N LYS A 733 -26.06 31.91 -10.53
CA LYS A 733 -26.83 33.04 -9.95
C LYS A 733 -26.08 34.37 -10.05
N SER A 734 -24.75 34.34 -10.16
CA SER A 734 -23.88 35.50 -10.42
C SER A 734 -23.83 35.93 -11.90
N GLY A 735 -24.52 35.23 -12.80
CA GLY A 735 -24.71 35.61 -14.20
C GLY A 735 -23.64 35.13 -15.18
N SER A 736 -22.78 34.19 -14.79
CA SER A 736 -21.77 33.58 -15.66
C SER A 736 -22.21 32.19 -16.16
N ASN A 737 -21.98 31.90 -17.44
CA ASN A 737 -22.23 30.58 -18.02
C ASN A 737 -20.98 29.69 -17.90
N LEU A 738 -21.15 28.38 -18.02
CA LEU A 738 -20.05 27.47 -18.30
C LEU A 738 -19.36 27.90 -19.61
N LYS A 739 -18.02 27.90 -19.62
CA LYS A 739 -17.22 28.36 -20.75
C LYS A 739 -17.27 27.41 -21.95
N GLU A 740 -17.41 26.12 -21.67
CA GLU A 740 -17.49 25.04 -22.66
C GLU A 740 -18.39 23.92 -22.15
N GLU A 741 -18.84 23.05 -23.06
CA GLU A 741 -19.58 21.84 -22.70
C GLU A 741 -18.62 20.84 -22.04
N HIS A 742 -18.98 20.34 -20.85
CA HIS A 742 -18.25 19.26 -20.21
C HIS A 742 -18.84 17.92 -20.64
N ILE A 743 -18.00 17.10 -21.27
CA ILE A 743 -18.35 15.76 -21.76
C ILE A 743 -17.38 14.75 -21.15
N TRP A 744 -17.90 13.67 -20.57
CA TRP A 744 -17.07 12.57 -20.06
C TRP A 744 -17.77 11.24 -20.18
N LYS A 745 -17.02 10.15 -20.04
CA LYS A 745 -17.54 8.78 -20.18
C LYS A 745 -17.36 7.96 -18.92
N PHE A 746 -18.21 6.95 -18.77
CA PHE A 746 -18.03 5.90 -17.78
C PHE A 746 -18.57 4.57 -18.32
N MET A 747 -18.08 3.46 -17.79
CA MET A 747 -18.52 2.11 -18.15
C MET A 747 -19.26 1.47 -16.98
N ILE A 748 -20.33 0.74 -17.29
CA ILE A 748 -20.99 -0.09 -16.28
C ILE A 748 -20.20 -1.39 -16.12
N ARG A 749 -19.86 -1.73 -14.87
CA ARG A 749 -19.21 -2.98 -14.51
C ARG A 749 -19.98 -4.16 -15.10
N LYS A 750 -19.25 -5.08 -15.72
CA LYS A 750 -19.78 -6.36 -16.18
C LYS A 750 -19.41 -7.43 -15.17
N GLU A 751 -20.38 -7.95 -14.42
CA GLU A 751 -20.08 -9.02 -13.46
C GLU A 751 -19.82 -10.33 -14.20
N THR A 752 -18.66 -10.96 -13.95
CA THR A 752 -18.34 -12.29 -14.46
C THR A 752 -18.82 -13.35 -13.46
N SER A 753 -19.89 -14.06 -13.84
CA SER A 753 -20.43 -15.31 -13.29
C SER A 753 -20.18 -15.59 -11.80
N SER A 754 -21.12 -15.18 -10.95
CA SER A 754 -21.39 -15.90 -9.71
C SER A 754 -22.52 -16.91 -9.96
N ASP A 755 -22.56 -18.03 -9.24
CA ASP A 755 -23.67 -19.00 -9.30
C ASP A 755 -25.03 -18.43 -8.79
N TRP A 756 -25.11 -17.12 -8.52
CA TRP A 756 -26.28 -16.44 -8.00
C TRP A 756 -26.85 -15.51 -9.07
N ASP A 757 -28.13 -15.68 -9.39
CA ASP A 757 -28.84 -14.80 -10.31
C ASP A 757 -29.29 -13.56 -9.53
N LEU A 758 -28.73 -12.39 -9.84
CA LEU A 758 -29.19 -11.13 -9.29
C LEU A 758 -30.62 -10.85 -9.80
N THR A 759 -31.61 -10.78 -8.90
CA THR A 759 -33.03 -10.61 -9.26
C THR A 759 -33.59 -9.26 -8.86
N ILE A 760 -33.09 -8.63 -7.79
CA ILE A 760 -33.54 -7.30 -7.35
C ILE A 760 -32.32 -6.44 -7.03
N VAL A 761 -32.32 -5.21 -7.49
CA VAL A 761 -31.45 -4.13 -6.99
C VAL A 761 -32.36 -3.07 -6.40
N SER A 762 -32.15 -2.73 -5.14
CA SER A 762 -32.96 -1.76 -4.40
C SER A 762 -32.14 -0.48 -4.18
N PRO A 763 -32.64 0.70 -4.59
CA PRO A 763 -31.93 1.96 -4.41
C PRO A 763 -31.86 2.34 -2.93
N ARG A 764 -30.74 2.92 -2.47
CA ARG A 764 -30.57 3.31 -1.07
C ARG A 764 -31.54 4.43 -0.67
N ASN A 765 -32.37 4.18 0.34
CA ASN A 765 -33.18 5.18 1.01
C ASN A 765 -32.53 5.61 2.33
N VAL A 766 -31.98 6.83 2.36
CA VAL A 766 -31.25 7.37 3.53
C VAL A 766 -32.09 7.59 4.79
N ASN A 767 -33.41 7.39 4.71
CA ASN A 767 -34.33 7.53 5.86
C ASN A 767 -34.66 6.19 6.57
N ARG A 768 -33.98 5.09 6.23
CA ARG A 768 -34.20 3.77 6.84
C ARG A 768 -33.00 3.35 7.69
N SER A 769 -33.26 2.65 8.79
CA SER A 769 -32.21 2.15 9.70
C SER A 769 -31.46 0.93 9.16
N ILE A 770 -32.09 0.19 8.24
CA ILE A 770 -31.48 -0.86 7.44
C ILE A 770 -32.25 -0.89 6.12
N ASP A 771 -31.54 -0.91 4.99
CA ASP A 771 -32.16 -0.95 3.67
C ASP A 771 -31.54 -2.02 2.79
N ILE A 772 -32.37 -2.70 2.00
CA ILE A 772 -31.94 -3.76 1.08
C ILE A 772 -31.19 -3.10 -0.09
N SER A 773 -30.05 -3.67 -0.46
CA SER A 773 -29.27 -3.26 -1.63
C SER A 773 -29.50 -4.19 -2.81
N LYS A 774 -29.39 -5.50 -2.62
CA LYS A 774 -29.52 -6.49 -3.69
C LYS A 774 -30.23 -7.75 -3.19
N VAL A 775 -30.99 -8.42 -4.05
CA VAL A 775 -31.50 -9.78 -3.82
C VAL A 775 -31.03 -10.67 -4.96
N TYR A 776 -30.44 -11.79 -4.61
CA TYR A 776 -30.04 -12.82 -5.55
C TYR A 776 -30.84 -14.08 -5.30
N VAL A 777 -31.10 -14.84 -6.35
CA VAL A 777 -31.74 -16.15 -6.31
C VAL A 777 -30.76 -17.17 -6.88
N LYS A 778 -30.67 -18.34 -6.25
CA LYS A 778 -29.87 -19.44 -6.76
C LYS A 778 -30.67 -20.72 -6.67
N LEU A 779 -30.76 -21.47 -7.77
CA LEU A 779 -31.34 -22.81 -7.78
C LEU A 779 -30.22 -23.84 -7.65
N VAL A 780 -30.27 -24.71 -6.64
CA VAL A 780 -29.37 -25.86 -6.53
C VAL A 780 -30.20 -27.11 -6.35
N GLU A 781 -30.14 -28.01 -7.34
CA GLU A 781 -30.95 -29.23 -7.38
C GLU A 781 -32.45 -28.93 -7.18
N ASN A 782 -33.01 -29.28 -6.01
CA ASN A 782 -34.41 -29.08 -5.64
C ASN A 782 -34.60 -27.98 -4.56
N ARG A 783 -33.63 -27.08 -4.37
CA ARG A 783 -33.68 -25.98 -3.39
C ARG A 783 -33.54 -24.62 -4.06
N ILE A 784 -34.25 -23.63 -3.52
CA ILE A 784 -34.20 -22.22 -3.96
C ILE A 784 -33.56 -21.42 -2.84
N PHE A 785 -32.44 -20.77 -3.13
CA PHE A 785 -31.75 -19.91 -2.20
C PHE A 785 -32.01 -18.45 -2.54
N PHE A 786 -32.21 -17.61 -1.53
CA PHE A 786 -32.23 -16.16 -1.63
C PHE A 786 -31.06 -15.59 -0.85
N LYS A 787 -30.26 -14.73 -1.48
CA LYS A 787 -29.29 -13.88 -0.77
C LYS A 787 -29.81 -12.46 -0.80
N ILE A 788 -30.08 -11.87 0.36
CA ILE A 788 -30.54 -10.49 0.49
C ILE A 788 -29.40 -9.67 1.09
N GLU A 789 -28.80 -8.80 0.30
CA GLU A 789 -27.79 -7.84 0.76
C GLU A 789 -28.45 -6.53 1.22
N THR A 790 -27.81 -5.86 2.16
CA THR A 790 -28.21 -4.56 2.71
C THR A 790 -27.08 -3.54 2.52
N TYR A 791 -27.44 -2.26 2.43
CA TYR A 791 -26.46 -1.16 2.44
C TYR A 791 -25.79 -1.01 3.81
N ASP A 792 -26.56 -1.28 4.87
CA ASP A 792 -26.14 -1.09 6.24
C ASP A 792 -25.83 -2.44 6.89
N THR A 793 -24.83 -2.47 7.75
CA THR A 793 -24.46 -3.67 8.50
C THR A 793 -25.52 -4.00 9.55
N ILE A 794 -25.92 -5.26 9.63
CA ILE A 794 -26.88 -5.79 10.61
C ILE A 794 -26.27 -5.71 12.01
N GLN A 795 -26.80 -4.79 12.84
CA GLN A 795 -26.29 -4.54 14.19
C GLN A 795 -26.85 -5.51 15.24
N ASP A 796 -28.11 -5.90 15.10
CA ASP A 796 -28.78 -6.85 15.99
C ASP A 796 -29.75 -7.72 15.17
N PRO A 797 -29.38 -8.98 14.84
CA PRO A 797 -30.22 -9.90 14.09
C PRO A 797 -31.58 -10.18 14.74
N LEU A 798 -31.74 -9.98 16.06
CA LEU A 798 -33.01 -10.16 16.76
C LEU A 798 -33.98 -8.99 16.58
N ARG A 799 -33.52 -7.88 15.98
CA ARG A 799 -34.34 -6.68 15.69
C ARG A 799 -34.58 -6.44 14.20
N VAL A 800 -34.10 -7.35 13.34
CA VAL A 800 -34.26 -7.29 11.89
C VAL A 800 -35.03 -8.52 11.42
N GLY A 801 -35.91 -8.34 10.44
CA GLY A 801 -36.63 -9.41 9.77
C GLY A 801 -36.65 -9.19 8.27
N PHE A 802 -36.26 -10.21 7.52
CA PHE A 802 -36.32 -10.25 6.07
C PHE A 802 -37.53 -11.07 5.63
N ILE A 803 -38.29 -10.53 4.68
CA ILE A 803 -39.53 -11.14 4.17
C ILE A 803 -39.41 -11.26 2.65
N VAL A 804 -39.57 -12.48 2.13
CA VAL A 804 -39.68 -12.74 0.69
C VAL A 804 -41.07 -13.29 0.43
N ARG A 805 -41.88 -12.58 -0.37
CA ARG A 805 -43.20 -13.04 -0.79
C ARG A 805 -43.14 -13.54 -2.23
N MET A 806 -43.83 -14.64 -2.49
CA MET A 806 -43.79 -15.35 -3.77
C MET A 806 -45.21 -15.64 -4.26
N ASP A 807 -45.46 -15.28 -5.50
CA ASP A 807 -46.59 -15.73 -6.31
C ASP A 807 -46.13 -16.93 -7.14
N THR A 808 -46.63 -18.12 -6.84
CA THR A 808 -46.23 -19.37 -7.49
C THR A 808 -47.21 -19.84 -8.56
N ASP A 809 -48.46 -19.38 -8.51
CA ASP A 809 -49.47 -19.67 -9.52
C ASP A 809 -49.47 -18.63 -10.66
N ASN A 810 -48.78 -17.50 -10.46
CA ASN A 810 -48.60 -16.40 -11.41
C ASN A 810 -49.94 -15.89 -11.96
N ASN A 811 -50.98 -15.90 -11.12
CA ASN A 811 -52.33 -15.52 -11.51
C ASN A 811 -52.45 -13.99 -11.57
N PRO A 812 -52.55 -13.37 -12.76
CA PRO A 812 -52.54 -11.91 -12.89
C PRO A 812 -53.82 -11.24 -12.36
N SER A 813 -54.82 -12.02 -11.94
CA SER A 813 -56.15 -11.55 -11.52
C SER A 813 -56.21 -11.10 -10.06
N THR A 814 -55.19 -11.41 -9.26
CA THR A 814 -55.18 -11.30 -7.80
C THR A 814 -54.61 -9.97 -7.28
N GLY A 815 -53.98 -9.15 -8.14
CA GLY A 815 -53.55 -7.78 -7.81
C GLY A 815 -52.07 -7.66 -7.39
N ILE A 816 -51.66 -6.44 -7.01
CA ILE A 816 -50.31 -6.16 -6.48
C ILE A 816 -50.34 -6.28 -4.94
N PRO A 817 -49.37 -6.96 -4.31
CA PRO A 817 -49.18 -7.01 -2.86
C PRO A 817 -49.29 -5.64 -2.16
N LEU A 818 -50.03 -5.56 -1.05
CA LEU A 818 -50.04 -4.39 -0.17
C LEU A 818 -49.45 -4.75 1.20
N TYR A 819 -48.31 -4.17 1.56
CA TYR A 819 -47.81 -4.30 2.93
C TYR A 819 -48.69 -3.50 3.91
N PRO A 820 -49.03 -4.01 5.12
CA PRO A 820 -48.67 -5.32 5.69
C PRO A 820 -49.65 -6.46 5.32
N TYR A 821 -50.78 -6.15 4.70
CA TYR A 821 -51.86 -7.08 4.36
C TYR A 821 -51.54 -7.95 3.12
N GLY A 822 -50.93 -9.12 3.33
CA GLY A 822 -50.75 -10.10 2.23
C GLY A 822 -52.07 -10.72 1.78
N GLY A 823 -52.07 -11.35 0.60
CA GLY A 823 -53.17 -12.19 0.13
C GLY A 823 -53.82 -11.82 -1.20
N ASN A 824 -53.37 -10.74 -1.83
CA ASN A 824 -53.79 -10.35 -3.17
C ASN A 824 -52.66 -10.72 -4.13
N GLY A 825 -52.51 -12.03 -4.35
CA GLY A 825 -51.66 -12.63 -5.36
C GLY A 825 -50.43 -13.38 -4.88
N GLU A 826 -50.09 -13.35 -3.59
CA GLU A 826 -48.97 -14.15 -3.08
C GLU A 826 -49.45 -15.49 -2.52
N ASP A 827 -48.77 -16.58 -2.89
CA ASP A 827 -49.04 -17.93 -2.40
C ASP A 827 -48.21 -18.29 -1.18
N TYR A 828 -46.96 -17.82 -1.12
CA TYR A 828 -45.97 -18.19 -0.10
C TYR A 828 -45.21 -16.97 0.42
N THR A 829 -44.84 -17.00 1.70
CA THR A 829 -43.96 -16.01 2.33
C THR A 829 -42.85 -16.70 3.12
N LEU A 830 -41.60 -16.35 2.87
CA LEU A 830 -40.45 -16.69 3.71
C LEU A 830 -40.17 -15.54 4.68
N PHE A 831 -40.02 -15.86 5.95
CA PHE A 831 -39.55 -14.93 6.97
C PHE A 831 -38.24 -15.45 7.57
N VAL A 832 -37.21 -14.61 7.65
CA VAL A 832 -35.97 -14.90 8.41
C VAL A 832 -35.61 -13.68 9.27
N GLY A 833 -35.48 -13.89 10.58
CA GLY A 833 -35.06 -12.83 11.49
C GLY A 833 -35.54 -13.02 12.92
N GLY A 834 -35.48 -11.95 13.72
CA GLY A 834 -35.94 -11.96 15.11
C GLY A 834 -37.45 -12.11 15.24
N ASN A 835 -37.90 -13.18 15.90
CA ASN A 835 -39.30 -13.44 16.24
C ASN A 835 -39.42 -13.82 17.72
N TYR A 836 -40.17 -13.03 18.51
CA TYR A 836 -40.31 -13.20 19.97
C TYR A 836 -38.99 -13.39 20.75
N GLY A 837 -37.92 -12.68 20.36
CA GLY A 837 -36.61 -12.74 21.03
C GLY A 837 -35.73 -13.93 20.66
N LYS A 838 -36.11 -14.70 19.61
CA LYS A 838 -35.29 -15.75 19.03
C LYS A 838 -35.18 -15.58 17.53
N LEU A 839 -34.05 -15.97 16.98
CA LEU A 839 -33.85 -16.00 15.54
C LEU A 839 -34.64 -17.16 14.94
N SER A 840 -35.49 -16.88 13.95
CA SER A 840 -36.41 -17.85 13.36
C SER A 840 -36.45 -17.73 11.84
N GLY A 841 -36.56 -18.86 11.15
CA GLY A 841 -36.83 -18.96 9.73
C GLY A 841 -38.13 -19.73 9.51
N ILE A 842 -39.13 -19.13 8.87
CA ILE A 842 -40.49 -19.70 8.75
C ILE A 842 -41.03 -19.52 7.33
N LEU A 843 -41.59 -20.58 6.76
CA LEU A 843 -42.40 -20.56 5.54
C LEU A 843 -43.87 -20.48 5.90
N TYR A 844 -44.55 -19.46 5.38
CA TYR A 844 -46.00 -19.30 5.44
C TYR A 844 -46.62 -19.56 4.08
N LYS A 845 -47.82 -20.14 4.08
CA LYS A 845 -48.67 -20.32 2.90
C LYS A 845 -49.96 -19.52 3.06
N TRP A 846 -50.42 -18.87 2.00
CA TRP A 846 -51.70 -18.18 1.99
C TRP A 846 -52.85 -19.19 1.86
N ASP A 847 -53.79 -19.18 2.80
CA ASP A 847 -54.99 -20.03 2.79
C ASP A 847 -56.26 -19.17 2.98
N ARG A 848 -56.97 -18.93 1.86
CA ARG A 848 -58.22 -18.15 1.74
C ARG A 848 -58.14 -16.69 2.18
N ASP A 849 -57.94 -16.46 3.47
CA ASP A 849 -57.99 -15.16 4.13
C ASP A 849 -56.91 -14.97 5.22
N GLU A 850 -56.03 -15.97 5.45
CA GLU A 850 -54.95 -15.87 6.42
C GLU A 850 -53.63 -16.55 5.98
N TRP A 851 -52.50 -16.05 6.48
CA TRP A 851 -51.21 -16.73 6.38
C TRP A 851 -51.13 -17.85 7.42
N LYS A 852 -50.92 -19.09 6.96
CA LYS A 852 -50.69 -20.25 7.83
C LYS A 852 -49.23 -20.65 7.79
N GLU A 853 -48.66 -20.90 8.97
CA GLU A 853 -47.32 -21.47 9.08
C GLU A 853 -47.32 -22.88 8.48
N GLU A 854 -46.47 -23.09 7.48
CA GLU A 854 -46.36 -24.37 6.76
C GLU A 854 -45.21 -25.19 7.34
N SER A 855 -44.03 -24.59 7.49
CA SER A 855 -42.84 -25.26 8.04
C SER A 855 -41.76 -24.27 8.48
N ALA A 856 -40.84 -24.73 9.34
CA ALA A 856 -39.61 -24.00 9.64
C ALA A 856 -38.61 -24.14 8.47
N LEU A 857 -37.85 -23.08 8.20
CA LEU A 857 -36.79 -23.11 7.19
C LEU A 857 -35.58 -23.88 7.74
N PRO A 858 -35.09 -24.90 7.01
CA PRO A 858 -34.03 -25.77 7.51
C PRO A 858 -32.67 -25.07 7.59
N ASP A 859 -32.39 -24.14 6.67
CA ASP A 859 -31.10 -23.47 6.52
C ASP A 859 -31.33 -21.97 6.27
N PHE A 860 -30.83 -21.10 7.16
CA PHE A 860 -30.78 -19.65 6.94
C PHE A 860 -29.57 -19.03 7.66
N GLU A 861 -29.04 -17.94 7.11
CA GLU A 861 -27.88 -17.22 7.66
C GLU A 861 -28.25 -15.75 7.86
N ILE A 862 -28.12 -15.25 9.08
CA ILE A 862 -28.21 -13.83 9.41
C ILE A 862 -27.34 -13.59 10.65
N GLU A 863 -26.30 -12.78 10.49
CA GLU A 863 -25.27 -12.58 11.51
C GLU A 863 -25.05 -11.10 11.82
N GLN A 864 -24.73 -10.82 13.08
CA GLN A 864 -24.30 -9.49 13.49
C GLN A 864 -22.98 -9.13 12.81
N GLY A 865 -22.88 -7.91 12.26
CA GLY A 865 -21.67 -7.45 11.58
C GLY A 865 -21.60 -7.80 10.08
N LYS A 866 -22.56 -8.56 9.56
CA LYS A 866 -22.73 -8.80 8.11
C LYS A 866 -23.71 -7.81 7.51
N ASN A 867 -23.66 -7.65 6.19
CA ASN A 867 -24.61 -6.84 5.42
C ASN A 867 -25.44 -7.72 4.46
N TYR A 868 -25.69 -8.98 4.83
CA TYR A 868 -26.55 -9.85 4.05
C TYR A 868 -27.24 -10.89 4.92
N ALA A 869 -28.31 -11.47 4.38
CA ALA A 869 -28.96 -12.67 4.88
C ALA A 869 -29.11 -13.70 3.76
N ILE A 870 -28.99 -14.99 4.08
CA ILE A 870 -29.25 -16.10 3.15
C ILE A 870 -30.46 -16.90 3.65
N LEU A 871 -31.38 -17.21 2.76
CA LEU A 871 -32.58 -18.00 3.00
C LEU A 871 -32.57 -19.18 2.02
N SER A 872 -33.00 -20.38 2.44
CA SER A 872 -33.10 -21.58 1.60
C SER A 872 -34.49 -22.19 1.60
#